data_AF-A0A815L9F0-F1
#
_entry.id   AF-A0A815L9F0-F1
#
_cell.length_a   1.000
_cell.length_b   1.000
_cell.length_c   1.000
_cell.angle_alpha   90.00
_cell.angle_beta   90.00
_cell.angle_gamma   90.00
#
_symmetry.space_group_name_H-M   'P 1'
#
loop_
_entity.id
_entity.type
_entity.pdbx_description
1 polymer ?
#
loop_
_entity_poly.entity_id
_entity_poly.type
_entity_poly.pdbx_seq_one_letter_code
_entity_poly.pdbx_strand_id
1 'polypeptide(L)'
;MFTALLGLYGGLSAVLRVLIPHVVGFLVRYLTKASAQHSSVDIVTTTQTWKQRVQTLAKLIWNSLIDLNLFKSSLRQQPSDIRQQLWTTRIYITLLILALIILTLYGMLSFDIKLIQLNNPLFSTVQQLQSQSQTNLISSLQCPCTQLTVAYGQFIHLQPFYHQVCSSDFVSERWIDAFDDMRALLSLRFAVAVNSSDFSQAQTLFVLLGTLCDFSTETIANSIQTFEQTQLVGTQLLTAAEFTNQMSSAINTFELETKNTFLHFLQLLRNITHVNQIVSAAGSNSYIEIGDPPKYTAPLSITTYNYENSSEICSCAYDSSCKMNWGLFIGSVMNADIQVYSIPEFYFACQSVESLLQSTLKCFYDDQDCLDIIINFYNVSSFNNFTRLNSSSHASRFMINSTIGSLLSEMFIESWSESTNYSSYFAQCQPSSCSYTIPQRNSLLETITRIVGLIGGLSVSLRILVPFLVMICVGIIRRLLSRHQQAPVESTARTSHFVTLGIKIRDWFKKVNVFEDTNRTITIEQQCVATRVYLVLLVISLFIVVLYTSVIYYLNTFTITNPSLEQYQQLQQRYGLDAVSCPCSRLSITHSSFITLQCSFHPVCTSLFVSDSYLQELFQLYNDLDSTYATSNAFTLQGTVFSHFQALAALCNLVKDSVNDAQQQYLISSIISTLMIDFDLLEKETNASLIKFQSTLPNSFLNSLQMIRGLMQGNGFVSAYSTNWYYITNNIKVGSMLFLKSQYYGSGMCNCATLSTCTQSSTPYIKGYLVGCTPLESLLQSTLECLYKHSCIDLLTTYLNMSLPNHFVPLNKSETRFSSNDTVNSIVEKMFVETCSSNVSYNQFFEECNPDYCSVTVLETGSFIIVITTILGLYGGLTTFLKLVVPFLVFSTYKLVRKYKQRAHVGIQQFLQQAQLQQPVPPQASLPPR
;
A
#
# COMPACT_ATOMS: atom_id res chain seq x y z
N MET A 1 -41.47 -15.56 5.74
CA MET A 1 -42.10 -16.88 5.49
C MET A 1 -43.58 -16.75 5.07
N PHE A 2 -44.40 -15.97 5.79
CA PHE A 2 -45.80 -15.69 5.41
C PHE A 2 -45.93 -14.87 4.10
N THR A 3 -45.00 -13.94 3.86
CA THR A 3 -44.85 -13.21 2.58
C THR A 3 -44.38 -14.09 1.42
N ALA A 4 -43.62 -15.16 1.70
CA ALA A 4 -43.22 -16.14 0.69
C ALA A 4 -44.39 -17.05 0.30
N LEU A 5 -45.28 -17.39 1.24
CA LEU A 5 -46.52 -18.12 0.98
C LEU A 5 -47.55 -17.29 0.18
N LEU A 6 -47.65 -15.98 0.45
CA LEU A 6 -48.48 -15.05 -0.34
C LEU A 6 -47.91 -14.82 -1.75
N GLY A 7 -46.58 -14.75 -1.88
CA GLY A 7 -45.89 -14.70 -3.18
C GLY A 7 -46.06 -16.00 -3.99
N LEU A 8 -46.05 -17.16 -3.33
CA LEU A 8 -46.39 -18.46 -3.93
C LEU A 8 -47.84 -18.50 -4.42
N TYR A 9 -48.79 -17.95 -3.66
CA TYR A 9 -50.21 -17.88 -4.07
C TYR A 9 -50.44 -16.89 -5.22
N GLY A 10 -49.79 -15.73 -5.20
CA GLY A 10 -49.82 -14.73 -6.28
C GLY A 10 -49.15 -15.23 -7.56
N GLY A 11 -48.00 -15.89 -7.44
CA GLY A 11 -47.26 -16.52 -8.53
C GLY A 11 -48.03 -17.69 -9.16
N LEU A 12 -48.61 -18.59 -8.36
CA LEU A 12 -49.48 -19.64 -8.88
C LEU A 12 -50.71 -19.03 -9.59
N SER A 13 -51.35 -18.01 -9.01
CA SER A 13 -52.53 -17.38 -9.60
C SER A 13 -52.22 -16.70 -10.93
N ALA A 14 -51.09 -16.00 -11.05
CA ALA A 14 -50.66 -15.35 -12.30
C ALA A 14 -50.26 -16.37 -13.37
N VAL A 15 -49.54 -17.43 -13.00
CA VAL A 15 -49.16 -18.54 -13.90
C VAL A 15 -50.41 -19.27 -14.39
N LEU A 16 -51.38 -19.57 -13.51
CA LEU A 16 -52.66 -20.16 -13.90
C LEU A 16 -53.51 -19.21 -14.78
N ARG A 17 -53.52 -17.89 -14.51
CA ARG A 17 -54.27 -16.92 -15.35
C ARG A 17 -53.68 -16.74 -16.75
N VAL A 18 -52.38 -16.92 -16.94
CA VAL A 18 -51.71 -16.81 -18.25
C VAL A 18 -51.71 -18.15 -19.00
N LEU A 19 -51.50 -19.28 -18.32
CA LEU A 19 -51.50 -20.60 -18.95
C LEU A 19 -52.89 -21.11 -19.28
N ILE A 20 -53.92 -20.86 -18.46
CA ILE A 20 -55.26 -21.40 -18.71
C ILE A 20 -55.83 -20.92 -20.07
N PRO A 21 -55.81 -19.63 -20.44
CA PRO A 21 -56.36 -19.19 -21.73
C PRO A 21 -55.58 -19.71 -22.95
N HIS A 22 -54.26 -19.88 -22.84
CA HIS A 22 -53.43 -20.40 -23.93
C HIS A 22 -53.49 -21.92 -24.07
N VAL A 23 -53.55 -22.66 -22.95
CA VAL A 23 -53.75 -24.12 -22.94
C VAL A 23 -55.18 -24.45 -23.36
N VAL A 24 -56.18 -23.68 -22.91
CA VAL A 24 -57.57 -23.80 -23.38
C VAL A 24 -57.68 -23.37 -24.84
N GLY A 25 -56.98 -22.33 -25.29
CA GLY A 25 -56.95 -21.91 -26.70
C GLY A 25 -56.27 -22.94 -27.62
N PHE A 26 -55.21 -23.59 -27.16
CA PHE A 26 -54.56 -24.69 -27.86
C PHE A 26 -55.44 -25.94 -27.89
N LEU A 27 -56.07 -26.31 -26.77
CA LEU A 27 -57.02 -27.42 -26.67
C LEU A 27 -58.29 -27.17 -27.50
N VAL A 28 -58.83 -25.95 -27.52
CA VAL A 28 -60.00 -25.57 -28.34
C VAL A 28 -59.64 -25.65 -29.83
N ARG A 29 -58.48 -25.12 -30.25
CA ARG A 29 -58.02 -25.24 -31.66
C ARG A 29 -57.72 -26.68 -32.08
N TYR A 30 -57.25 -27.51 -31.16
CA TYR A 30 -56.97 -28.93 -31.41
C TYR A 30 -58.27 -29.76 -31.45
N LEU A 31 -59.25 -29.44 -30.61
CA LEU A 31 -60.57 -30.10 -30.55
C LEU A 31 -61.52 -29.65 -31.66
N THR A 32 -61.47 -28.40 -32.13
CA THR A 32 -62.21 -27.95 -33.33
C THR A 32 -61.73 -28.63 -34.60
N LYS A 33 -60.47 -29.10 -34.62
CA LYS A 33 -59.93 -29.88 -35.75
C LYS A 33 -60.31 -31.36 -35.66
N ALA A 34 -60.65 -31.87 -34.48
CA ALA A 34 -61.09 -33.24 -34.24
C ALA A 34 -62.61 -33.44 -34.42
N SER A 35 -63.43 -32.38 -34.31
CA SER A 35 -64.89 -32.47 -34.45
C SER A 35 -65.43 -32.33 -35.88
N ALA A 36 -64.58 -32.13 -36.89
CA ALA A 36 -65.02 -31.95 -38.28
C ALA A 36 -65.30 -33.26 -39.04
N GLN A 37 -65.21 -34.43 -38.38
CA GLN A 37 -65.24 -35.72 -39.08
C GLN A 37 -66.31 -36.71 -38.60
N HIS A 38 -67.25 -36.31 -37.74
CA HIS A 38 -68.42 -37.14 -37.44
C HIS A 38 -69.71 -36.33 -37.24
N SER A 39 -70.65 -36.59 -38.15
CA SER A 39 -72.12 -36.54 -38.04
C SER A 39 -72.84 -35.18 -37.95
N SER A 40 -73.62 -34.94 -39.00
CA SER A 40 -74.94 -34.29 -39.01
C SER A 40 -75.84 -34.85 -37.90
N VAL A 41 -76.33 -34.02 -36.97
CA VAL A 41 -77.64 -34.13 -36.28
C VAL A 41 -78.05 -32.74 -35.78
N ASP A 42 -79.36 -32.52 -35.84
CA ASP A 42 -80.16 -31.31 -35.67
C ASP A 42 -79.93 -30.42 -34.45
N ILE A 43 -80.22 -29.14 -34.68
CA ILE A 43 -80.28 -28.04 -33.73
C ILE A 43 -81.54 -28.19 -32.87
N VAL A 44 -81.37 -28.45 -31.57
CA VAL A 44 -82.41 -28.19 -30.56
C VAL A 44 -81.89 -27.12 -29.60
N THR A 45 -82.57 -25.98 -29.63
CA THR A 45 -82.33 -24.78 -28.83
C THR A 45 -82.69 -25.00 -27.37
N THR A 46 -81.70 -25.00 -26.46
CA THR A 46 -81.91 -24.63 -25.04
C THR A 46 -80.71 -23.84 -24.49
N THR A 47 -81.00 -22.71 -23.86
CA THR A 47 -80.06 -21.76 -23.28
C THR A 47 -79.44 -22.31 -22.00
N GLN A 48 -78.25 -22.94 -22.09
CA GLN A 48 -77.46 -23.37 -20.93
C GLN A 48 -76.58 -22.25 -20.36
N THR A 49 -76.53 -22.16 -19.02
CA THR A 49 -75.75 -21.16 -18.27
C THR A 49 -74.26 -21.47 -18.26
N TRP A 50 -73.40 -20.45 -18.12
CA TRP A 50 -71.93 -20.57 -18.17
C TRP A 50 -71.36 -21.60 -17.18
N LYS A 51 -72.01 -21.73 -16.01
CA LYS A 51 -71.67 -22.73 -14.98
C LYS A 51 -71.89 -24.16 -15.47
N GLN A 52 -72.96 -24.41 -16.23
CA GLN A 52 -73.22 -25.70 -16.86
C GLN A 52 -72.20 -25.97 -17.97
N ARG A 53 -71.88 -24.98 -18.83
CA ARG A 53 -70.84 -25.15 -19.86
C ARG A 53 -69.47 -25.50 -19.28
N VAL A 54 -69.06 -24.87 -18.17
CA VAL A 54 -67.81 -25.21 -17.48
C VAL A 54 -67.87 -26.59 -16.84
N GLN A 55 -69.00 -26.99 -16.26
CA GLN A 55 -69.15 -28.34 -15.70
C GLN A 55 -69.16 -29.41 -16.80
N THR A 56 -69.78 -29.15 -17.96
CA THR A 56 -69.74 -30.07 -19.10
C THR A 56 -68.35 -30.11 -19.72
N LEU A 57 -67.65 -28.97 -19.84
CA LEU A 57 -66.26 -28.93 -20.29
C LEU A 57 -65.35 -29.67 -19.31
N ALA A 58 -65.49 -29.43 -18.01
CA ALA A 58 -64.70 -30.10 -16.97
C ALA A 58 -64.95 -31.61 -16.96
N LYS A 59 -66.20 -32.04 -17.15
CA LYS A 59 -66.56 -33.45 -17.27
C LYS A 59 -66.03 -34.08 -18.57
N LEU A 60 -66.05 -33.35 -19.68
CA LEU A 60 -65.45 -33.77 -20.96
C LEU A 60 -63.91 -33.85 -20.88
N ILE A 61 -63.28 -32.88 -20.24
CA ILE A 61 -61.82 -32.84 -20.00
C ILE A 61 -61.43 -33.97 -19.05
N TRP A 62 -62.20 -34.20 -17.98
CA TRP A 62 -61.99 -35.27 -17.02
C TRP A 62 -62.11 -36.66 -17.66
N ASN A 63 -63.16 -36.88 -18.45
CA ASN A 63 -63.34 -38.11 -19.20
C ASN A 63 -62.21 -38.31 -20.25
N SER A 64 -61.81 -37.24 -20.94
CA SER A 64 -60.69 -37.28 -21.89
C SER A 64 -59.34 -37.53 -21.23
N LEU A 65 -59.14 -37.07 -19.98
CA LEU A 65 -57.94 -37.33 -19.17
C LEU A 65 -57.92 -38.76 -18.63
N ILE A 66 -59.09 -39.33 -18.28
CA ILE A 66 -59.23 -40.71 -17.82
C ILE A 66 -58.96 -41.71 -18.95
N ASP A 67 -59.43 -41.41 -20.15
CA ASP A 67 -59.25 -42.23 -21.37
C ASP A 67 -57.94 -41.92 -22.11
N LEU A 68 -57.12 -41.00 -21.59
CA LEU A 68 -55.85 -40.61 -22.19
C LEU A 68 -54.86 -41.78 -22.11
N ASN A 69 -54.50 -42.31 -23.27
CA ASN A 69 -53.46 -43.31 -23.44
C ASN A 69 -52.43 -42.78 -24.44
N LEU A 70 -51.27 -42.34 -23.92
CA LEU A 70 -50.17 -41.78 -24.71
C LEU A 70 -49.30 -42.87 -25.37
N PHE A 71 -49.48 -44.14 -24.99
CA PHE A 71 -48.64 -45.27 -25.43
C PHE A 71 -49.47 -46.34 -26.17
N LYS A 72 -50.26 -45.95 -27.18
CA LYS A 72 -51.08 -46.87 -27.99
C LYS A 72 -50.20 -47.74 -28.91
N SER A 73 -50.39 -49.06 -28.87
CA SER A 73 -49.80 -50.04 -29.81
C SER A 73 -50.83 -50.47 -30.86
N SER A 74 -50.46 -50.52 -32.14
CA SER A 74 -51.30 -51.02 -33.24
C SER A 74 -51.26 -52.55 -33.41
N LEU A 75 -50.42 -53.26 -32.65
CA LEU A 75 -50.23 -54.70 -32.76
C LEU A 75 -50.63 -55.40 -31.46
N ARG A 76 -51.69 -56.23 -31.54
CA ARG A 76 -52.37 -57.05 -30.51
C ARG A 76 -53.05 -56.29 -29.36
N GLN A 77 -54.36 -56.48 -29.26
CA GLN A 77 -55.22 -55.98 -28.18
C GLN A 77 -55.69 -57.14 -27.29
N GLN A 78 -54.90 -57.51 -26.28
CA GLN A 78 -55.45 -58.20 -25.10
C GLN A 78 -55.85 -57.18 -24.02
N PRO A 79 -56.86 -57.47 -23.17
CA PRO A 79 -57.31 -56.56 -22.11
C PRO A 79 -56.21 -56.18 -21.10
N SER A 80 -55.24 -57.06 -20.88
CA SER A 80 -54.07 -56.84 -20.02
C SER A 80 -53.11 -55.77 -20.57
N ASP A 81 -52.95 -55.69 -21.89
CA ASP A 81 -52.05 -54.75 -22.56
C ASP A 81 -52.59 -53.32 -22.53
N ILE A 82 -53.92 -53.16 -22.68
CA ILE A 82 -54.59 -51.86 -22.56
C ILE A 82 -54.42 -51.30 -21.15
N ARG A 83 -54.55 -52.14 -20.13
CA ARG A 83 -54.36 -51.73 -18.73
C ARG A 83 -52.92 -51.29 -18.46
N GLN A 84 -51.94 -52.00 -19.02
CA GLN A 84 -50.52 -51.64 -18.90
C GLN A 84 -50.19 -50.30 -19.59
N GLN A 85 -50.78 -50.02 -20.75
CA GLN A 85 -50.62 -48.75 -21.48
C GLN A 85 -51.23 -47.54 -20.73
N LEU A 86 -52.34 -47.75 -20.01
CA LEU A 86 -52.94 -46.72 -19.16
C LEU A 86 -52.07 -46.44 -17.93
N TRP A 87 -51.48 -47.47 -17.31
CA TRP A 87 -50.54 -47.30 -16.19
C TRP A 87 -49.25 -46.58 -16.61
N THR A 88 -48.66 -46.91 -17.76
CA THR A 88 -47.49 -46.17 -18.29
C THR A 88 -47.83 -44.72 -18.58
N THR A 89 -49.01 -44.44 -19.14
CA THR A 89 -49.44 -43.05 -19.38
C THR A 89 -49.58 -42.26 -18.08
N ARG A 90 -50.17 -42.86 -17.04
CA ARG A 90 -50.37 -42.19 -15.74
C ARG A 90 -49.05 -41.93 -15.01
N ILE A 91 -48.16 -42.92 -14.96
CA ILE A 91 -46.83 -42.80 -14.34
C ILE A 91 -45.98 -41.75 -15.08
N TYR A 92 -46.07 -41.71 -16.41
CA TYR A 92 -45.39 -40.70 -17.21
C TYR A 92 -45.86 -39.28 -16.86
N ILE A 93 -47.18 -39.05 -16.78
CA ILE A 93 -47.73 -37.73 -16.48
C ILE A 93 -47.39 -37.30 -15.05
N THR A 94 -47.48 -38.19 -14.06
CA THR A 94 -47.13 -37.85 -12.66
C THR A 94 -45.66 -37.55 -12.49
N LEU A 95 -44.76 -38.34 -13.11
CA LEU A 95 -43.32 -38.06 -13.06
C LEU A 95 -42.95 -36.76 -13.78
N LEU A 96 -43.60 -36.47 -14.90
CA LEU A 96 -43.39 -35.21 -15.63
C LEU A 96 -43.82 -34.01 -14.77
N ILE A 97 -44.99 -34.05 -14.15
CA ILE A 97 -45.48 -32.97 -13.27
C ILE A 97 -44.56 -32.79 -12.05
N LEU A 98 -44.16 -33.90 -11.41
CA LEU A 98 -43.26 -33.86 -10.25
C LEU A 98 -41.90 -33.24 -10.59
N ALA A 99 -41.31 -33.66 -11.71
CA ALA A 99 -40.04 -33.12 -12.19
C ALA A 99 -40.14 -31.62 -12.53
N LEU A 100 -41.26 -31.17 -13.12
CA LEU A 100 -41.48 -29.74 -13.36
C LEU A 100 -41.61 -28.94 -12.07
N ILE A 101 -42.28 -29.47 -11.05
CA ILE A 101 -42.37 -28.82 -9.72
C ILE A 101 -40.98 -28.68 -9.11
N ILE A 102 -40.17 -29.75 -9.11
CA ILE A 102 -38.81 -29.73 -8.55
C ILE A 102 -37.92 -28.72 -9.30
N LEU A 103 -37.96 -28.72 -10.63
CA LEU A 103 -37.19 -27.78 -11.46
C LEU A 103 -37.62 -26.33 -11.23
N THR A 104 -38.92 -26.07 -11.05
CA THR A 104 -39.41 -24.72 -10.73
C THR A 104 -38.94 -24.26 -9.36
N LEU A 105 -38.98 -25.13 -8.34
CA LEU A 105 -38.51 -24.80 -7.00
C LEU A 105 -37.00 -24.53 -6.98
N TYR A 106 -36.21 -25.36 -7.66
CA TYR A 106 -34.76 -25.18 -7.77
C TYR A 106 -34.39 -23.89 -8.52
N GLY A 107 -35.07 -23.59 -9.63
CA GLY A 107 -34.88 -22.34 -10.38
C GLY A 107 -35.20 -21.09 -9.56
N MET A 108 -36.23 -21.15 -8.71
CA MET A 108 -36.64 -20.03 -7.86
C MET A 108 -35.76 -19.84 -6.61
N LEU A 109 -35.04 -20.88 -6.18
CA LEU A 109 -34.17 -20.87 -4.99
C LEU A 109 -32.69 -20.64 -5.32
N SER A 110 -32.30 -20.63 -6.60
CA SER A 110 -30.92 -20.38 -7.03
C SER A 110 -30.61 -18.87 -7.10
N PHE A 111 -29.38 -18.53 -6.74
CA PHE A 111 -28.83 -17.18 -6.80
C PHE A 111 -27.71 -17.16 -7.84
N ASP A 112 -27.71 -16.15 -8.70
CA ASP A 112 -26.63 -15.86 -9.65
C ASP A 112 -25.87 -14.61 -9.15
N ILE A 113 -24.55 -14.60 -9.27
CA ILE A 113 -23.71 -13.43 -8.93
C ILE A 113 -23.79 -12.45 -10.10
N LYS A 114 -24.18 -11.21 -9.82
CA LYS A 114 -24.26 -10.15 -10.82
C LYS A 114 -23.24 -9.06 -10.54
N LEU A 115 -22.45 -8.73 -11.56
CA LEU A 115 -21.58 -7.55 -11.57
C LEU A 115 -22.45 -6.31 -11.86
N ILE A 116 -22.43 -5.34 -10.94
CA ILE A 116 -23.02 -4.02 -11.14
C ILE A 116 -21.89 -3.04 -11.42
N GLN A 117 -21.97 -2.34 -12.55
CA GLN A 117 -21.04 -1.30 -12.92
C GLN A 117 -21.74 0.06 -12.86
N LEU A 118 -21.18 0.96 -12.08
CA LEU A 118 -21.59 2.35 -11.94
C LEU A 118 -20.62 3.20 -12.77
N ASN A 119 -21.13 3.88 -13.79
CA ASN A 119 -20.32 4.79 -14.60
C ASN A 119 -20.38 6.19 -14.00
N ASN A 120 -19.23 6.84 -13.83
CA ASN A 120 -19.07 8.18 -13.22
C ASN A 120 -19.87 8.34 -11.92
N PRO A 121 -19.59 7.52 -10.89
CA PRO A 121 -20.38 7.51 -9.67
C PRO A 121 -20.21 8.83 -8.88
N LEU A 122 -21.31 9.32 -8.32
CA LEU A 122 -21.31 10.46 -7.42
C LEU A 122 -20.66 10.08 -6.08
N PHE A 123 -19.98 11.03 -5.43
CA PHE A 123 -19.36 10.85 -4.11
C PHE A 123 -20.32 10.23 -3.09
N SER A 124 -21.54 10.76 -2.99
CA SER A 124 -22.56 10.27 -2.06
C SER A 124 -22.96 8.81 -2.33
N THR A 125 -22.94 8.37 -3.58
CA THR A 125 -23.27 6.99 -3.97
C THR A 125 -22.17 6.04 -3.52
N VAL A 126 -20.90 6.39 -3.78
CA VAL A 126 -19.76 5.56 -3.37
C VAL A 126 -19.64 5.51 -1.85
N GLN A 127 -19.82 6.65 -1.17
CA GLN A 127 -19.79 6.73 0.29
C GLN A 127 -20.89 5.86 0.92
N GLN A 128 -22.12 5.88 0.37
CA GLN A 128 -23.18 4.99 0.82
C GLN A 128 -22.82 3.50 0.65
N LEU A 129 -22.25 3.13 -0.49
CA LEU A 129 -21.82 1.75 -0.77
C LEU A 129 -20.69 1.30 0.17
N GLN A 130 -19.74 2.18 0.47
CA GLN A 130 -18.68 1.93 1.46
C GLN A 130 -19.23 1.80 2.89
N SER A 131 -20.30 2.52 3.23
CA SER A 131 -20.93 2.49 4.56
C SER A 131 -21.91 1.32 4.79
N GLN A 132 -22.26 0.56 3.74
CA GLN A 132 -23.26 -0.50 3.83
C GLN A 132 -22.68 -1.76 4.51
N SER A 133 -23.32 -2.20 5.61
CA SER A 133 -22.85 -3.30 6.48
C SER A 133 -22.88 -4.71 5.87
N GLN A 134 -23.08 -4.86 4.55
CA GLN A 134 -22.93 -6.16 3.89
C GLN A 134 -21.46 -6.39 3.55
N THR A 135 -20.80 -7.24 4.35
CA THR A 135 -19.38 -7.59 4.23
C THR A 135 -18.95 -8.03 2.83
N ASN A 136 -19.82 -8.69 2.05
CA ASN A 136 -19.52 -9.10 0.67
C ASN A 136 -19.57 -7.94 -0.36
N LEU A 137 -20.23 -6.83 -0.01
CA LEU A 137 -20.36 -5.67 -0.91
C LEU A 137 -19.11 -4.79 -0.85
N ILE A 138 -18.66 -4.48 0.36
CA ILE A 138 -17.46 -3.66 0.61
C ILE A 138 -16.23 -4.34 0.01
N SER A 139 -16.10 -5.65 0.17
CA SER A 139 -14.95 -6.43 -0.30
C SER A 139 -14.89 -6.62 -1.82
N SER A 140 -16.01 -6.41 -2.53
CA SER A 140 -16.04 -6.47 -4.01
C SER A 140 -16.12 -5.12 -4.70
N LEU A 141 -16.22 -4.02 -3.94
CA LEU A 141 -16.29 -2.67 -4.50
C LEU A 141 -14.90 -2.22 -4.99
N GLN A 142 -14.75 -2.15 -6.30
CA GLN A 142 -13.55 -1.66 -6.96
C GLN A 142 -13.85 -0.35 -7.67
N CYS A 143 -13.06 0.67 -7.40
CA CYS A 143 -13.23 2.03 -7.91
C CYS A 143 -11.88 2.54 -8.42
N PRO A 144 -11.45 2.16 -9.63
CA PRO A 144 -10.21 2.64 -10.21
C PRO A 144 -10.20 4.17 -10.32
N CYS A 145 -9.13 4.79 -9.81
CA CYS A 145 -8.91 6.23 -9.97
C CYS A 145 -8.52 6.55 -11.42
N THR A 146 -8.97 7.70 -11.93
CA THR A 146 -8.50 8.22 -13.23
C THR A 146 -7.16 8.93 -13.10
N GLN A 147 -6.94 9.62 -11.97
CA GLN A 147 -5.63 10.11 -11.55
C GLN A 147 -5.00 9.15 -10.55
N LEU A 148 -3.85 8.59 -10.92
CA LEU A 148 -3.11 7.63 -10.09
C LEU A 148 -2.31 8.30 -8.97
N THR A 149 -2.07 9.61 -9.09
CA THR A 149 -1.31 10.37 -8.11
C THR A 149 -2.03 11.67 -7.76
N VAL A 150 -2.12 11.99 -6.48
CA VAL A 150 -2.75 13.22 -5.98
C VAL A 150 -1.84 13.86 -4.94
N ALA A 151 -1.49 15.12 -5.10
CA ALA A 151 -0.65 15.86 -4.16
C ALA A 151 -1.36 16.08 -2.81
N TYR A 152 -0.65 15.92 -1.69
CA TYR A 152 -1.22 16.07 -0.35
C TYR A 152 -1.86 17.45 -0.12
N GLY A 153 -1.29 18.52 -0.66
CA GLY A 153 -1.84 19.88 -0.53
C GLY A 153 -3.24 20.08 -1.14
N GLN A 154 -3.77 19.11 -1.90
CA GLN A 154 -5.14 19.15 -2.40
C GLN A 154 -6.19 18.74 -1.37
N PHE A 155 -5.79 18.06 -0.28
CA PHE A 155 -6.73 17.50 0.69
C PHE A 155 -6.19 17.41 2.13
N ILE A 156 -4.96 17.80 2.39
CA ILE A 156 -4.40 18.00 3.74
C ILE A 156 -4.05 19.49 3.91
N HIS A 157 -4.39 20.04 5.06
CA HIS A 157 -3.95 21.37 5.48
C HIS A 157 -3.35 21.28 6.88
N LEU A 158 -2.13 21.79 7.03
CA LEU A 158 -1.35 21.81 8.27
C LEU A 158 -1.02 23.25 8.64
N GLN A 159 -1.29 23.63 9.89
CA GLN A 159 -0.92 24.95 10.41
C GLN A 159 -0.36 24.83 11.83
N PRO A 160 0.93 25.17 12.06
CA PRO A 160 1.51 25.17 13.40
C PRO A 160 1.09 26.41 14.19
N PHE A 161 0.94 26.24 15.50
CA PHE A 161 0.87 27.35 16.46
C PHE A 161 2.12 27.36 17.33
N TYR A 162 2.82 28.48 17.35
CA TYR A 162 4.08 28.64 18.07
C TYR A 162 3.87 29.19 19.48
N HIS A 163 4.85 28.90 20.34
CA HIS A 163 4.92 29.42 21.70
C HIS A 163 4.97 30.95 21.69
N GLN A 164 4.25 31.58 22.62
CA GLN A 164 4.07 33.04 22.71
C GLN A 164 5.39 33.85 22.64
N VAL A 165 6.49 33.27 23.11
CA VAL A 165 7.82 33.89 23.07
C VAL A 165 8.26 34.31 21.67
N CYS A 166 7.95 33.52 20.64
CA CYS A 166 8.34 33.79 19.26
C CYS A 166 7.56 34.96 18.62
N SER A 167 6.53 35.46 19.30
CA SER A 167 5.76 36.64 18.91
C SER A 167 5.81 37.76 19.96
N SER A 168 6.65 37.60 20.98
CA SER A 168 6.74 38.51 22.13
C SER A 168 7.73 39.64 21.91
N ASP A 169 7.70 40.64 22.79
CA ASP A 169 8.69 41.72 22.77
C ASP A 169 10.13 41.22 22.97
N PHE A 170 10.34 40.06 23.63
CA PHE A 170 11.67 39.52 23.95
C PHE A 170 12.48 39.07 22.74
N VAL A 171 11.86 38.92 21.58
CA VAL A 171 12.54 38.65 20.30
C VAL A 171 12.52 39.86 19.35
N SER A 172 12.00 41.00 19.81
CA SER A 172 11.92 42.22 19.00
C SER A 172 13.23 43.00 18.98
N GLU A 173 13.47 43.74 17.90
CA GLU A 173 14.60 44.69 17.80
C GLU A 173 14.59 45.69 18.96
N ARG A 174 13.41 46.18 19.36
CA ARG A 174 13.28 47.15 20.45
C ARG A 174 13.80 46.61 21.79
N TRP A 175 13.56 45.33 22.10
CA TRP A 175 14.11 44.69 23.30
C TRP A 175 15.62 44.53 23.21
N ILE A 176 16.11 44.10 22.04
CA ILE A 176 17.53 43.92 21.76
C ILE A 176 18.30 45.25 21.90
N ASP A 177 17.77 46.35 21.36
CA ASP A 177 18.36 47.69 21.42
C ASP A 177 18.39 48.26 22.85
N ALA A 178 17.45 47.85 23.70
CA ALA A 178 17.40 48.33 25.07
C ALA A 178 18.61 47.86 25.92
N PHE A 179 19.33 46.82 25.48
CA PHE A 179 20.61 46.44 26.10
C PHE A 179 21.73 47.45 25.82
N ASP A 180 21.70 48.17 24.69
CA ASP A 180 22.65 49.25 24.42
C ASP A 180 22.46 50.41 25.40
N ASP A 181 21.21 50.77 25.70
CA ASP A 181 20.87 51.74 26.74
C ASP A 181 21.38 51.29 28.11
N MET A 182 21.19 50.00 28.48
CA MET A 182 21.70 49.44 29.73
C MET A 182 23.23 49.61 29.82
N ARG A 183 23.97 49.21 28.79
CA ARG A 183 25.44 49.28 28.76
C ARG A 183 25.94 50.71 28.80
N ALA A 184 25.32 51.61 28.04
CA ALA A 184 25.66 53.03 28.05
C ALA A 184 25.50 53.62 29.46
N LEU A 185 24.38 53.32 30.14
CA LEU A 185 24.14 53.78 31.51
C LEU A 185 25.09 53.14 32.52
N LEU A 186 25.47 51.87 32.36
CA LEU A 186 26.45 51.22 33.23
C LEU A 186 27.82 51.89 33.12
N SER A 187 28.26 52.13 31.88
CA SER A 187 29.55 52.75 31.59
C SER A 187 29.65 54.16 32.19
N LEU A 188 28.56 54.94 32.13
CA LEU A 188 28.47 56.28 32.71
C LEU A 188 28.42 56.27 34.24
N ARG A 189 27.71 55.31 34.83
CA ARG A 189 27.40 55.31 36.27
C ARG A 189 28.54 54.77 37.13
N PHE A 190 29.34 53.86 36.59
CA PHE A 190 30.32 53.12 37.40
C PHE A 190 31.75 53.11 36.84
N ALA A 191 31.99 53.61 35.61
CA ALA A 191 33.32 53.62 34.97
C ALA A 191 34.04 52.24 35.04
N VAL A 192 33.33 51.16 34.66
CA VAL A 192 33.72 49.76 34.93
C VAL A 192 34.07 49.02 33.65
N ALA A 193 34.98 48.05 33.75
CA ALA A 193 35.01 46.90 32.84
C ALA A 193 33.86 45.95 33.23
N VAL A 194 32.84 45.82 32.39
CA VAL A 194 31.65 45.02 32.71
C VAL A 194 32.01 43.55 32.84
N ASN A 195 31.57 42.91 33.93
CA ASN A 195 31.72 41.46 34.12
C ASN A 195 31.08 40.71 32.95
N SER A 196 31.76 39.69 32.40
CA SER A 196 31.24 38.92 31.26
C SER A 196 29.92 38.20 31.58
N SER A 197 29.68 37.91 32.85
CA SER A 197 28.45 37.28 33.37
C SER A 197 27.41 38.29 33.91
N ASP A 198 27.60 39.60 33.68
CA ASP A 198 26.58 40.63 34.00
C ASP A 198 25.45 40.62 32.98
N PHE A 199 24.20 40.67 33.43
CA PHE A 199 23.03 40.56 32.58
C PHE A 199 22.98 41.59 31.44
N SER A 200 23.63 42.75 31.55
CA SER A 200 23.76 43.72 30.46
C SER A 200 24.47 43.16 29.20
N GLN A 201 25.16 42.01 29.32
CA GLN A 201 25.77 41.28 28.21
C GLN A 201 24.84 40.22 27.57
N ALA A 202 23.65 39.98 28.13
CA ALA A 202 22.73 38.93 27.67
C ALA A 202 22.03 39.23 26.33
N GLN A 203 22.29 40.38 25.70
CA GLN A 203 21.68 40.76 24.41
C GLN A 203 21.78 39.65 23.35
N THR A 204 22.94 39.00 23.26
CA THR A 204 23.18 37.92 22.27
C THR A 204 22.26 36.71 22.46
N LEU A 205 21.77 36.47 23.68
CA LEU A 205 20.83 35.38 23.96
C LEU A 205 19.46 35.65 23.35
N PHE A 206 18.99 36.89 23.38
CA PHE A 206 17.70 37.28 22.80
C PHE A 206 17.75 37.39 21.27
N VAL A 207 18.88 37.84 20.72
CA VAL A 207 19.14 37.74 19.27
C VAL A 207 19.10 36.28 18.82
N LEU A 208 19.77 35.39 19.57
CA LEU A 208 19.75 33.96 19.27
C LEU A 208 18.36 33.34 19.44
N LEU A 209 17.60 33.74 20.46
CA LEU A 209 16.23 33.29 20.67
C LEU A 209 15.32 33.66 19.49
N GLY A 210 15.39 34.91 19.02
CA GLY A 210 14.68 35.35 17.81
C GLY A 210 15.11 34.55 16.58
N THR A 211 16.42 34.37 16.39
CA THR A 211 16.98 33.59 15.28
C THR A 211 16.49 32.14 15.29
N LEU A 212 16.39 31.50 16.46
CA LEU A 212 15.89 30.13 16.59
C LEU A 212 14.37 30.03 16.36
N CYS A 213 13.60 31.04 16.75
CA CYS A 213 12.18 31.14 16.40
C CYS A 213 11.98 31.28 14.89
N ASP A 214 12.73 32.17 14.23
CA ASP A 214 12.69 32.36 12.78
C ASP A 214 13.13 31.10 12.05
N PHE A 215 14.24 30.50 12.47
CA PHE A 215 14.76 29.28 11.86
C PHE A 215 13.79 28.10 12.01
N SER A 216 13.13 27.96 13.17
CA SER A 216 12.08 26.94 13.37
C SER A 216 10.90 27.19 12.43
N THR A 217 10.45 28.44 12.33
CA THR A 217 9.31 28.85 11.49
C THR A 217 9.58 28.60 10.01
N GLU A 218 10.74 29.04 9.51
CA GLU A 218 11.14 28.86 8.13
C GLU A 218 11.35 27.38 7.78
N THR A 219 11.97 26.61 8.68
CA THR A 219 12.15 25.16 8.50
C THR A 219 10.80 24.46 8.34
N ILE A 220 9.83 24.76 9.21
CA ILE A 220 8.49 24.16 9.13
C ILE A 220 7.77 24.61 7.85
N ALA A 221 7.83 25.88 7.49
CA ALA A 221 7.19 26.38 6.27
C ALA A 221 7.71 25.68 5.01
N ASN A 222 9.04 25.52 4.90
CA ASN A 222 9.67 24.82 3.79
C ASN A 222 9.33 23.31 3.78
N SER A 223 9.27 22.69 4.97
CA SER A 223 8.87 21.29 5.10
C SER A 223 7.39 21.09 4.72
N ILE A 224 6.47 21.95 5.15
CA ILE A 224 5.05 21.91 4.77
C ILE A 224 4.92 22.02 3.24
N GLN A 225 5.62 22.97 2.62
CA GLN A 225 5.61 23.14 1.17
C GLN A 225 6.05 21.86 0.43
N THR A 226 7.08 21.18 0.95
CA THR A 226 7.58 19.91 0.39
C THR A 226 6.58 18.77 0.61
N PHE A 227 5.97 18.70 1.79
CA PHE A 227 4.94 17.72 2.13
C PHE A 227 3.71 17.88 1.24
N GLU A 228 3.21 19.10 1.04
CA GLU A 228 2.06 19.39 0.19
C GLU A 228 2.28 18.99 -1.28
N GLN A 229 3.52 19.04 -1.77
CA GLN A 229 3.90 18.60 -3.11
C GLN A 229 4.07 17.08 -3.22
N THR A 230 4.21 16.38 -2.10
CA THR A 230 4.34 14.92 -2.07
C THR A 230 3.03 14.27 -2.52
N GLN A 231 3.14 13.22 -3.33
CA GLN A 231 2.00 12.61 -4.00
C GLN A 231 1.57 11.30 -3.32
N LEU A 232 0.29 11.22 -2.99
CA LEU A 232 -0.38 9.97 -2.69
C LEU A 232 -0.56 9.17 -3.99
N VAL A 233 0.01 7.97 -4.06
CA VAL A 233 -0.11 7.07 -5.22
C VAL A 233 -1.16 5.99 -4.93
N GLY A 234 -2.16 5.86 -5.79
CA GLY A 234 -3.21 4.86 -5.64
C GLY A 234 -3.89 4.54 -6.97
N THR A 235 -4.00 3.25 -7.30
CA THR A 235 -4.74 2.79 -8.49
C THR A 235 -6.23 2.62 -8.22
N GLN A 236 -6.62 2.56 -6.95
CA GLN A 236 -8.00 2.41 -6.47
C GLN A 236 -8.32 3.54 -5.48
N LEU A 237 -9.58 3.94 -5.46
CA LEU A 237 -10.11 4.87 -4.47
C LEU A 237 -10.05 4.20 -3.08
N LEU A 238 -9.34 4.83 -2.16
CA LEU A 238 -9.29 4.42 -0.76
C LEU A 238 -10.67 4.56 -0.10
N THR A 239 -10.99 3.70 0.86
CA THR A 239 -12.15 3.93 1.74
C THR A 239 -11.91 5.11 2.68
N ALA A 240 -12.96 5.70 3.23
CA ALA A 240 -12.82 6.83 4.16
C ALA A 240 -11.97 6.49 5.39
N ALA A 241 -12.05 5.25 5.89
CA ALA A 241 -11.24 4.77 7.01
C ALA A 241 -9.76 4.60 6.60
N GLU A 242 -9.51 4.00 5.43
CA GLU A 242 -8.15 3.85 4.88
C GLU A 242 -7.48 5.19 4.63
N PHE A 243 -8.21 6.13 4.01
CA PHE A 243 -7.75 7.49 3.79
C PHE A 243 -7.35 8.15 5.11
N THR A 244 -8.23 8.11 6.12
CA THR A 244 -7.96 8.73 7.44
C THR A 244 -6.69 8.14 8.07
N ASN A 245 -6.58 6.81 8.13
CA ASN A 245 -5.41 6.14 8.72
C ASN A 245 -4.12 6.49 7.97
N GLN A 246 -4.18 6.50 6.63
CA GLN A 246 -3.03 6.83 5.81
C GLN A 246 -2.61 8.29 5.98
N MET A 247 -3.56 9.22 6.09
CA MET A 247 -3.24 10.64 6.29
C MET A 247 -2.65 10.90 7.67
N SER A 248 -3.22 10.31 8.73
CA SER A 248 -2.63 10.40 10.07
C SER A 248 -1.22 9.83 10.11
N SER A 249 -0.96 8.70 9.43
CA SER A 249 0.39 8.15 9.33
C SER A 249 1.34 9.10 8.60
N ALA A 250 0.92 9.68 7.47
CA ALA A 250 1.74 10.60 6.69
C ALA A 250 2.07 11.88 7.46
N ILE A 251 1.10 12.45 8.19
CA ILE A 251 1.28 13.65 9.03
C ILE A 251 2.24 13.35 10.19
N ASN A 252 2.05 12.24 10.91
CA ASN A 252 2.94 11.85 12.00
C ASN A 252 4.40 11.67 11.53
N THR A 253 4.59 11.03 10.38
CA THR A 253 5.93 10.88 9.77
C THR A 253 6.52 12.25 9.42
N PHE A 254 5.74 13.14 8.80
CA PHE A 254 6.16 14.49 8.44
C PHE A 254 6.63 15.31 9.66
N GLU A 255 5.83 15.32 10.74
CA GLU A 255 6.16 16.06 11.97
C GLU A 255 7.47 15.55 12.60
N LEU A 256 7.61 14.22 12.69
CA LEU A 256 8.78 13.58 13.26
C LEU A 256 10.04 13.84 12.43
N GLU A 257 9.97 13.69 11.10
CA GLU A 257 11.11 13.89 10.20
C GLU A 257 11.59 15.35 10.20
N THR A 258 10.65 16.29 10.17
CA THR A 258 10.96 17.73 10.23
C THR A 258 11.69 18.08 11.51
N LYS A 259 11.17 17.60 12.65
CA LYS A 259 11.78 17.82 13.97
C LYS A 259 13.17 17.22 14.08
N ASN A 260 13.33 15.94 13.72
CA ASN A 260 14.62 15.25 13.86
C ASN A 260 15.69 15.88 12.95
N THR A 261 15.32 16.25 11.71
CA THR A 261 16.26 16.92 10.79
C THR A 261 16.77 18.24 11.36
N PHE A 262 15.87 19.04 11.95
CA PHE A 262 16.23 20.29 12.62
C PHE A 262 17.17 20.07 13.80
N LEU A 263 16.84 19.12 14.69
CA LEU A 263 17.62 18.86 15.90
C LEU A 263 19.00 18.27 15.59
N HIS A 264 19.13 17.39 14.61
CA HIS A 264 20.44 16.85 14.22
C HIS A 264 21.36 17.92 13.67
N PHE A 265 20.83 18.83 12.85
CA PHE A 265 21.62 19.96 12.37
C PHE A 265 22.13 20.82 13.53
N LEU A 266 21.25 21.14 14.49
CA LEU A 266 21.62 21.94 15.66
C LEU A 266 22.64 21.22 16.55
N GLN A 267 22.46 19.93 16.82
CA GLN A 267 23.39 19.12 17.60
C GLN A 267 24.76 19.03 16.93
N LEU A 268 24.78 18.82 15.61
CA LEU A 268 26.02 18.82 14.83
C LEU A 268 26.73 20.17 14.93
N LEU A 269 26.01 21.28 14.73
CA LEU A 269 26.57 22.63 14.86
C LEU A 269 27.18 22.87 16.25
N ARG A 270 26.45 22.51 17.32
CA ARG A 270 26.90 22.67 18.71
C ARG A 270 28.17 21.86 18.98
N ASN A 271 28.18 20.58 18.64
CA ASN A 271 29.32 19.70 18.84
C ASN A 271 30.55 20.14 18.03
N ILE A 272 30.37 20.49 16.75
CA ILE A 272 31.49 20.96 15.92
C ILE A 272 32.04 22.32 16.38
N THR A 273 31.19 23.20 16.91
CA THR A 273 31.62 24.48 17.51
C THR A 273 32.43 24.22 18.78
N HIS A 274 31.99 23.27 19.61
CA HIS A 274 32.66 22.91 20.87
C HIS A 274 34.01 22.23 20.66
N VAL A 275 34.10 21.18 19.83
CA VAL A 275 35.38 20.45 19.64
C VAL A 275 36.45 21.29 18.96
N ASN A 276 36.06 22.28 18.15
CA ASN A 276 36.99 23.25 17.58
C ASN A 276 37.29 24.42 18.54
N GLN A 277 36.63 24.47 19.71
CA GLN A 277 36.71 25.53 20.71
C GLN A 277 36.62 26.92 20.10
N ILE A 278 35.57 27.16 19.31
CA ILE A 278 35.40 28.47 18.66
C ILE A 278 35.19 29.55 19.71
N VAL A 279 36.02 30.59 19.67
CA VAL A 279 36.03 31.69 20.63
C VAL A 279 34.71 32.46 20.54
N SER A 280 33.97 32.49 21.65
CA SER A 280 32.75 33.29 21.79
C SER A 280 33.11 34.77 21.94
N ALA A 281 32.40 35.62 21.20
CA ALA A 281 32.54 37.08 21.35
C ALA A 281 32.12 37.57 22.75
N ALA A 282 31.30 36.80 23.47
CA ALA A 282 30.93 37.08 24.86
C ALA A 282 32.03 36.72 25.88
N GLY A 283 33.13 36.09 25.45
CA GLY A 283 34.21 35.65 26.34
C GLY A 283 33.79 34.55 27.32
N SER A 284 32.76 33.77 26.96
CA SER A 284 32.09 32.81 27.84
C SER A 284 32.70 31.40 27.85
N ASN A 285 33.41 31.01 26.79
CA ASN A 285 34.15 29.74 26.71
C ASN A 285 35.66 29.92 26.83
N SER A 286 36.17 31.11 26.56
CA SER A 286 37.60 31.39 26.51
C SER A 286 37.85 32.86 26.76
N TYR A 287 39.02 33.17 27.30
CA TYR A 287 39.51 34.52 27.54
C TYR A 287 40.94 34.64 27.00
N ILE A 288 41.38 35.88 26.79
CA ILE A 288 42.70 36.16 26.26
C ILE A 288 43.58 36.59 27.43
N GLU A 289 44.70 35.89 27.61
CA GLU A 289 45.67 36.17 28.66
C GLU A 289 46.94 36.83 28.08
N ILE A 290 47.46 37.83 28.78
CA ILE A 290 48.71 38.51 28.45
C ILE A 290 49.74 38.05 29.48
N GLY A 291 50.75 37.29 29.06
CA GLY A 291 51.81 36.85 29.97
C GLY A 291 52.56 38.01 30.65
N ASP A 292 52.99 37.81 31.89
CA ASP A 292 53.68 38.84 32.68
C ASP A 292 55.08 39.22 32.12
N PRO A 293 55.41 40.52 31.96
CA PRO A 293 56.74 40.97 31.54
C PRO A 293 57.76 40.86 32.69
N PRO A 294 59.01 40.38 32.43
CA PRO A 294 60.02 41.29 31.87
C PRO A 294 60.99 40.61 30.89
N LYS A 295 60.50 39.83 29.93
CA LYS A 295 61.29 39.41 28.76
C LYS A 295 60.48 39.71 27.50
N TYR A 296 61.12 40.43 26.58
CA TYR A 296 60.57 40.87 25.29
C TYR A 296 59.64 39.82 24.66
N THR A 297 58.45 40.28 24.23
CA THR A 297 57.29 39.53 23.70
C THR A 297 56.59 38.61 24.72
N ALA A 298 55.71 39.16 25.55
CA ALA A 298 54.68 38.36 26.20
C ALA A 298 53.78 37.73 25.11
N PRO A 299 53.68 36.40 25.01
CA PRO A 299 52.72 35.77 24.09
C PRO A 299 51.30 36.05 24.59
N LEU A 300 50.39 36.37 23.66
CA LEU A 300 48.95 36.29 23.90
C LEU A 300 48.55 34.83 23.76
N SER A 301 48.00 34.24 24.82
CA SER A 301 47.36 32.92 24.77
C SER A 301 45.84 33.07 24.86
N ILE A 302 45.12 32.15 24.22
CA ILE A 302 43.69 31.98 24.44
C ILE A 302 43.53 30.83 25.42
N THR A 303 42.97 31.12 26.57
CA THR A 303 42.79 30.17 27.66
C THR A 303 41.31 29.84 27.77
N THR A 304 40.98 28.56 27.93
CA THR A 304 39.58 28.12 28.08
C THR A 304 39.06 28.47 29.48
N TYR A 305 37.80 28.90 29.54
CA TYR A 305 37.18 29.33 30.80
C TYR A 305 36.82 28.14 31.69
N ASN A 306 37.08 28.28 32.98
CA ASN A 306 36.77 27.30 34.02
C ASN A 306 35.78 27.93 35.02
N TYR A 307 34.62 27.30 35.18
CA TYR A 307 33.62 27.68 36.17
C TYR A 307 33.90 26.96 37.49
N GLU A 308 34.05 27.71 38.59
CA GLU A 308 34.20 27.16 39.93
C GLU A 308 32.81 26.89 40.54
N ASN A 309 32.53 25.65 40.93
CA ASN A 309 31.32 25.33 41.69
C ASN A 309 31.62 24.42 42.89
N SER A 310 31.89 25.03 44.05
CA SER A 310 32.00 24.48 45.42
C SER A 310 32.81 23.20 45.71
N SER A 311 33.29 22.44 44.72
CA SER A 311 34.21 21.30 44.89
C SER A 311 34.79 20.72 43.59
N GLU A 312 34.26 21.06 42.39
CA GLU A 312 34.80 20.61 41.09
C GLU A 312 34.97 21.79 40.12
N ILE A 313 36.07 21.77 39.35
CA ILE A 313 36.36 22.73 38.28
C ILE A 313 35.63 22.25 37.02
N CYS A 314 34.67 23.04 36.50
CA CYS A 314 33.97 22.74 35.26
C CYS A 314 34.61 23.53 34.10
N SER A 315 35.28 22.86 33.17
CA SER A 315 35.98 23.50 32.06
C SER A 315 35.20 23.46 30.75
N CYS A 316 35.09 24.59 30.06
CA CYS A 316 34.49 24.65 28.73
C CYS A 316 35.27 23.87 27.65
N ALA A 317 36.55 23.61 27.88
CA ALA A 317 37.34 22.73 27.02
C ALA A 317 36.78 21.31 27.03
N TYR A 318 36.39 20.82 28.20
CA TYR A 318 35.95 19.45 28.43
C TYR A 318 34.45 19.28 28.29
N ASP A 319 33.68 20.12 28.97
CA ASP A 319 32.23 20.03 29.09
C ASP A 319 31.59 21.33 28.62
N SER A 320 30.83 21.28 27.53
CA SER A 320 30.09 22.42 26.99
C SER A 320 28.90 22.84 27.86
N SER A 321 28.45 21.95 28.75
CA SER A 321 27.29 22.19 29.61
C SER A 321 27.61 23.05 30.84
N CYS A 322 28.89 23.31 31.11
CA CYS A 322 29.32 24.15 32.22
C CYS A 322 28.61 25.51 32.21
N LYS A 323 28.10 25.89 33.38
CA LYS A 323 27.26 27.08 33.55
C LYS A 323 27.30 27.64 34.96
N MET A 324 26.92 28.91 35.05
CA MET A 324 26.55 29.62 36.26
C MET A 324 25.33 30.50 35.99
N ASN A 325 24.71 31.10 37.00
CA ASN A 325 23.61 32.04 36.78
C ASN A 325 24.14 33.38 36.27
N TRP A 326 23.39 34.04 35.39
CA TRP A 326 23.60 35.46 35.11
C TRP A 326 23.43 36.28 36.40
N GLY A 327 24.21 37.34 36.54
CA GLY A 327 24.18 38.21 37.71
C GLY A 327 23.96 39.68 37.38
N LEU A 328 23.64 40.44 38.43
CA LEU A 328 23.75 41.90 38.43
C LEU A 328 24.97 42.26 39.28
N PHE A 329 25.94 42.96 38.71
CA PHE A 329 27.20 43.27 39.37
C PHE A 329 27.35 44.76 39.66
N ILE A 330 27.95 45.07 40.80
CA ILE A 330 28.43 46.41 41.15
C ILE A 330 29.93 46.32 41.43
N GLY A 331 30.72 47.15 40.75
CA GLY A 331 32.18 47.16 40.87
C GLY A 331 32.77 48.39 40.17
N SER A 332 34.06 48.66 40.36
CA SER A 332 34.83 49.63 39.55
C SER A 332 36.11 48.95 39.08
N VAL A 333 36.82 49.52 38.09
CA VAL A 333 38.12 48.99 37.61
C VAL A 333 39.14 48.75 38.75
N MET A 334 38.94 49.35 39.92
CA MET A 334 39.82 49.27 41.09
C MET A 334 39.35 48.30 42.19
N ASN A 335 38.13 47.75 42.13
CA ASN A 335 37.56 46.86 43.14
C ASN A 335 37.02 45.57 42.50
N ALA A 336 37.01 44.46 43.24
CA ALA A 336 36.37 43.23 42.78
C ALA A 336 34.87 43.46 42.52
N ASP A 337 34.36 42.90 41.42
CA ASP A 337 32.92 42.92 41.12
C ASP A 337 32.14 42.18 42.21
N ILE A 338 31.16 42.87 42.80
CA ILE A 338 30.26 42.29 43.79
C ILE A 338 28.96 41.92 43.08
N GLN A 339 28.63 40.63 43.08
CA GLN A 339 27.33 40.16 42.62
C GLN A 339 26.24 40.55 43.63
N VAL A 340 25.29 41.37 43.21
CA VAL A 340 24.18 41.88 44.04
C VAL A 340 22.93 41.04 43.89
N TYR A 341 22.74 40.46 42.71
CA TYR A 341 21.60 39.60 42.41
C TYR A 341 22.04 38.48 41.46
N SER A 342 21.47 37.30 41.66
CA SER A 342 21.58 36.17 40.74
C SER A 342 20.22 35.97 40.10
N ILE A 343 20.18 35.96 38.77
CA ILE A 343 18.95 35.73 38.03
C ILE A 343 18.64 34.21 38.11
N PRO A 344 17.52 33.81 38.72
CA PRO A 344 17.22 32.40 38.92
C PRO A 344 16.90 31.72 37.59
N GLU A 345 17.44 30.51 37.39
CA GLU A 345 17.16 29.65 36.23
C GLU A 345 17.45 30.30 34.87
N PHE A 346 18.33 31.30 34.84
CA PHE A 346 18.83 31.95 33.62
C PHE A 346 20.37 31.96 33.66
N TYR A 347 21.00 31.27 32.73
CA TYR A 347 22.38 30.82 32.83
C TYR A 347 23.33 31.48 31.85
N PHE A 348 24.54 31.76 32.33
CA PHE A 348 25.74 32.07 31.56
C PHE A 348 26.57 30.79 31.47
N ALA A 349 26.84 30.32 30.25
CA ALA A 349 27.47 29.04 29.96
C ALA A 349 28.53 29.20 28.87
N CYS A 350 29.26 28.12 28.57
CA CYS A 350 30.39 28.13 27.63
C CYS A 350 30.08 28.84 26.30
N GLN A 351 28.95 28.53 25.67
CA GLN A 351 28.52 29.22 24.44
C GLN A 351 27.17 29.92 24.66
N SER A 352 26.87 30.95 23.86
CA SER A 352 25.56 31.62 23.91
C SER A 352 24.40 30.66 23.66
N VAL A 353 24.59 29.66 22.79
CA VAL A 353 23.59 28.61 22.57
C VAL A 353 23.38 27.76 23.82
N GLU A 354 24.44 27.34 24.51
CA GLU A 354 24.31 26.57 25.75
C GLU A 354 23.67 27.41 26.87
N SER A 355 24.04 28.69 26.94
CA SER A 355 23.46 29.65 27.88
C SER A 355 21.95 29.74 27.68
N LEU A 356 21.51 29.90 26.42
CA LEU A 356 20.10 30.00 26.08
C LEU A 356 19.36 28.70 26.33
N LEU A 357 19.83 27.57 25.77
CA LEU A 357 19.09 26.30 25.81
C LEU A 357 18.92 25.76 27.23
N GLN A 358 19.88 26.00 28.11
CA GLN A 358 19.80 25.55 29.50
C GLN A 358 18.97 26.51 30.38
N SER A 359 18.71 27.74 29.93
CA SER A 359 17.92 28.74 30.64
C SER A 359 16.42 28.48 30.52
N THR A 360 15.66 29.05 31.45
CA THR A 360 14.19 29.09 31.41
C THR A 360 13.71 30.50 31.10
N LEU A 361 12.46 30.63 30.65
CA LEU A 361 11.81 31.92 30.46
C LEU A 361 11.10 32.43 31.71
N LYS A 362 11.25 31.76 32.86
CA LYS A 362 10.52 32.03 34.10
C LYS A 362 10.54 33.51 34.48
N CYS A 363 11.72 34.13 34.53
CA CYS A 363 11.89 35.54 34.88
C CYS A 363 11.06 36.53 34.01
N PHE A 364 10.64 36.12 32.82
CA PHE A 364 9.97 36.96 31.81
C PHE A 364 8.44 36.79 31.78
N TYR A 365 7.88 35.96 32.66
CA TYR A 365 6.44 35.82 32.86
C TYR A 365 5.87 36.91 33.78
N ASP A 366 4.58 37.20 33.61
CA ASP A 366 3.85 38.24 34.34
C ASP A 366 3.67 38.00 35.84
N ASP A 367 3.76 36.75 36.28
CA ASP A 367 3.65 36.33 37.69
C ASP A 367 5.00 36.28 38.43
N GLN A 368 6.09 36.75 37.81
CA GLN A 368 7.43 36.78 38.43
C GLN A 368 7.95 38.22 38.64
N ASP A 369 8.61 38.46 39.78
CA ASP A 369 9.19 39.77 40.14
C ASP A 369 10.64 39.96 39.64
N CYS A 370 11.25 38.91 39.08
CA CYS A 370 12.67 38.90 38.69
C CYS A 370 13.00 39.99 37.64
N LEU A 371 12.16 40.17 36.63
CA LEU A 371 12.37 41.20 35.61
C LEU A 371 12.26 42.62 36.18
N ASP A 372 11.40 42.85 37.18
CA ASP A 372 11.32 44.14 37.87
C ASP A 372 12.61 44.49 38.59
N ILE A 373 13.26 43.51 39.21
CA ILE A 373 14.56 43.71 39.87
C ILE A 373 15.61 44.16 38.84
N ILE A 374 15.66 43.51 37.67
CA ILE A 374 16.57 43.85 36.58
C ILE A 374 16.30 45.27 36.07
N ILE A 375 15.04 45.59 35.76
CA ILE A 375 14.64 46.91 35.22
C ILE A 375 14.98 48.03 36.20
N ASN A 376 14.65 47.83 37.48
CA ASN A 376 14.93 48.81 38.54
C ASN A 376 16.43 49.00 38.78
N PHE A 377 17.23 47.94 38.65
CA PHE A 377 18.68 48.01 38.83
C PHE A 377 19.35 48.94 37.81
N TYR A 378 19.04 48.78 36.52
CA TYR A 378 19.62 49.62 35.47
C TYR A 378 18.89 50.98 35.33
N ASN A 379 17.65 51.08 35.80
CA ASN A 379 16.79 52.27 35.71
C ASN A 379 16.62 52.76 34.26
N VAL A 380 16.35 51.82 33.35
CA VAL A 380 16.22 52.10 31.91
C VAL A 380 14.75 52.23 31.56
N SER A 381 14.31 53.45 31.27
CA SER A 381 12.91 53.76 30.97
C SER A 381 12.34 53.02 29.76
N SER A 382 13.21 52.60 28.82
CA SER A 382 12.84 51.83 27.62
C SER A 382 12.16 50.49 27.97
N PHE A 383 12.46 49.92 29.15
CA PHE A 383 11.94 48.63 29.60
C PHE A 383 10.54 48.66 30.23
N ASN A 384 10.08 49.82 30.68
CA ASN A 384 8.77 49.95 31.36
C ASN A 384 7.57 49.69 30.43
N ASN A 385 7.82 49.58 29.13
CA ASN A 385 6.82 49.50 28.07
C ASN A 385 6.89 48.16 27.29
N PHE A 386 7.50 47.12 27.87
CA PHE A 386 7.49 45.77 27.28
C PHE A 386 6.42 44.89 27.92
N THR A 387 5.76 44.10 27.09
CA THR A 387 4.76 43.12 27.48
C THR A 387 5.44 41.83 27.96
N ARG A 388 5.04 41.36 29.14
CA ARG A 388 5.52 40.09 29.72
C ARG A 388 4.80 38.91 29.08
N LEU A 389 5.41 37.73 29.19
CA LEU A 389 4.76 36.48 28.80
C LEU A 389 3.61 36.18 29.77
N ASN A 390 2.51 35.63 29.26
CA ASN A 390 1.32 35.31 30.04
C ASN A 390 1.47 33.94 30.71
N SER A 391 1.56 33.92 32.05
CA SER A 391 1.69 32.70 32.87
C SER A 391 0.43 31.83 32.88
N SER A 392 -0.73 32.44 32.65
CA SER A 392 -2.05 31.80 32.68
C SER A 392 -2.54 31.37 31.28
N SER A 393 -1.67 31.37 30.27
CA SER A 393 -2.04 30.96 28.92
C SER A 393 -2.43 29.48 28.87
N HIS A 394 -3.72 29.19 28.79
CA HIS A 394 -4.24 27.84 28.57
C HIS A 394 -3.83 27.20 27.23
N ALA A 395 -3.24 27.99 26.33
CA ALA A 395 -2.76 27.53 25.03
C ALA A 395 -1.36 26.91 25.10
N SER A 396 -0.60 27.11 26.18
CA SER A 396 0.75 26.55 26.28
C SER A 396 0.76 25.14 26.86
N ARG A 397 1.45 24.22 26.19
CA ARG A 397 1.71 22.86 26.71
C ARG A 397 2.98 22.78 27.57
N PHE A 398 3.79 23.83 27.58
CA PHE A 398 5.04 23.89 28.34
C PHE A 398 4.83 24.51 29.72
N MET A 399 5.52 23.99 30.73
CA MET A 399 5.52 24.60 32.06
C MET A 399 6.41 25.85 32.06
N ILE A 400 6.12 26.84 32.92
CA ILE A 400 6.87 28.10 33.05
C ILE A 400 8.37 27.88 33.35
N ASN A 401 8.70 26.81 34.07
CA ASN A 401 10.07 26.40 34.39
C ASN A 401 10.70 25.46 33.34
N SER A 402 10.06 25.26 32.19
CA SER A 402 10.64 24.50 31.09
C SER A 402 11.84 25.26 30.53
N THR A 403 12.90 24.52 30.19
CA THR A 403 14.08 25.12 29.55
C THR A 403 13.73 25.54 28.12
N ILE A 404 14.39 26.57 27.62
CA ILE A 404 14.26 26.99 26.22
C ILE A 404 14.70 25.86 25.29
N GLY A 405 15.65 25.02 25.71
CA GLY A 405 16.00 23.78 25.01
C GLY A 405 14.82 22.80 24.87
N SER A 406 13.95 22.68 25.86
CA SER A 406 12.74 21.85 25.79
C SER A 406 11.68 22.43 24.84
N LEU A 407 11.57 23.76 24.76
CA LEU A 407 10.71 24.41 23.77
C LEU A 407 11.27 24.19 22.36
N LEU A 408 12.58 24.40 22.19
CA LEU A 408 13.27 24.22 20.91
C LEU A 408 13.31 22.77 20.44
N SER A 409 13.37 21.79 21.36
CA SER A 409 13.27 20.37 21.01
C SER A 409 11.97 20.03 20.29
N GLU A 410 10.99 20.89 20.41
CA GLU A 410 9.70 20.81 19.73
C GLU A 410 9.48 21.97 18.76
N MET A 411 10.56 22.62 18.31
CA MET A 411 10.57 23.76 17.37
C MET A 411 9.66 24.91 17.79
N PHE A 412 9.50 25.11 19.11
CA PHE A 412 8.57 26.04 19.74
C PHE A 412 7.08 25.79 19.40
N ILE A 413 6.70 24.63 18.89
CA ILE A 413 5.31 24.32 18.54
C ILE A 413 4.49 23.95 19.79
N GLU A 414 3.38 24.64 19.97
CA GLU A 414 2.37 24.36 21.00
C GLU A 414 1.35 23.31 20.53
N SER A 415 0.87 23.46 19.28
CA SER A 415 -0.09 22.54 18.67
C SER A 415 -0.10 22.67 17.15
N TRP A 416 -0.63 21.64 16.49
CA TRP A 416 -0.93 21.63 15.06
C TRP A 416 -2.44 21.74 14.83
N SER A 417 -2.85 22.57 13.87
CA SER A 417 -4.18 22.49 13.27
C SER A 417 -4.10 21.65 12.01
N GLU A 418 -4.62 20.43 12.13
CA GLU A 418 -4.66 19.45 11.06
C GLU A 418 -6.08 19.33 10.52
N SER A 419 -6.23 19.35 9.19
CA SER A 419 -7.49 18.95 8.57
C SER A 419 -7.25 18.12 7.32
N THR A 420 -8.05 17.05 7.18
CA THR A 420 -8.03 16.17 6.01
C THR A 420 -9.40 16.14 5.36
N ASN A 421 -9.46 16.14 4.03
CA ASN A 421 -10.70 16.26 3.28
C ASN A 421 -10.86 15.11 2.27
N TYR A 422 -11.53 14.04 2.69
CA TYR A 422 -11.83 12.88 1.87
C TYR A 422 -12.67 13.22 0.62
N SER A 423 -13.57 14.21 0.69
CA SER A 423 -14.35 14.64 -0.48
C SER A 423 -13.47 15.27 -1.55
N SER A 424 -12.46 16.05 -1.13
CA SER A 424 -11.50 16.66 -2.06
C SER A 424 -10.61 15.58 -2.68
N TYR A 425 -10.15 14.61 -1.88
CA TYR A 425 -9.44 13.43 -2.40
C TYR A 425 -10.28 12.65 -3.44
N PHE A 426 -11.55 12.37 -3.14
CA PHE A 426 -12.46 11.70 -4.09
C PHE A 426 -12.59 12.48 -5.41
N ALA A 427 -12.72 13.81 -5.32
CA ALA A 427 -12.85 14.67 -6.49
C ALA A 427 -11.59 14.63 -7.38
N GLN A 428 -10.40 14.46 -6.79
CA GLN A 428 -9.14 14.33 -7.52
C GLN A 428 -8.93 12.91 -8.09
N CYS A 429 -9.20 11.86 -7.31
CA CYS A 429 -9.14 10.46 -7.79
C CYS A 429 -10.13 10.23 -8.95
N GLN A 430 -11.30 10.88 -8.90
CA GLN A 430 -12.33 10.92 -9.94
C GLN A 430 -12.54 9.55 -10.63
N PRO A 431 -13.10 8.54 -9.93
CA PRO A 431 -13.25 7.21 -10.51
C PRO A 431 -14.16 7.24 -11.74
N SER A 432 -13.70 6.72 -12.89
CA SER A 432 -14.51 6.69 -14.13
C SER A 432 -15.60 5.63 -14.08
N SER A 433 -15.35 4.55 -13.33
CA SER A 433 -16.33 3.51 -13.07
C SER A 433 -16.04 2.85 -11.73
N CYS A 434 -17.08 2.50 -10.98
CA CYS A 434 -16.97 1.58 -9.86
C CYS A 434 -17.74 0.29 -10.17
N SER A 435 -17.25 -0.85 -9.73
CA SER A 435 -17.93 -2.13 -9.89
C SER A 435 -17.99 -2.90 -8.59
N TYR A 436 -19.10 -3.58 -8.34
CA TYR A 436 -19.28 -4.46 -7.19
C TYR A 436 -20.18 -5.64 -7.55
N THR A 437 -20.14 -6.71 -6.75
CA THR A 437 -20.92 -7.92 -7.00
C THR A 437 -22.01 -8.11 -5.95
N ILE A 438 -23.22 -8.48 -6.40
CA ILE A 438 -24.31 -8.86 -5.49
C ILE A 438 -24.94 -10.19 -5.87
N PRO A 439 -25.35 -11.02 -4.89
CA PRO A 439 -26.17 -12.19 -5.14
C PRO A 439 -27.59 -11.76 -5.50
N GLN A 440 -28.02 -12.03 -6.73
CA GLN A 440 -29.38 -11.73 -7.20
C GLN A 440 -30.14 -13.03 -7.49
N ARG A 441 -31.44 -13.05 -7.16
CA ARG A 441 -32.32 -14.17 -7.53
C ARG A 441 -32.58 -14.18 -9.03
N ASN A 442 -32.66 -15.37 -9.60
CA ASN A 442 -33.01 -15.57 -11.00
C ASN A 442 -34.35 -14.91 -11.33
N SER A 443 -34.41 -14.23 -12.48
CA SER A 443 -35.65 -13.62 -12.91
C SER A 443 -36.69 -14.69 -13.27
N LEU A 444 -37.96 -14.33 -13.16
CA LEU A 444 -39.06 -15.22 -13.53
C LEU A 444 -38.97 -15.63 -15.01
N LEU A 445 -38.52 -14.72 -15.89
CA LEU A 445 -38.33 -14.99 -17.31
C LEU A 445 -37.18 -15.99 -17.55
N GLU A 446 -36.03 -15.81 -16.89
CA GLU A 446 -34.92 -16.77 -16.97
C GLU A 446 -35.32 -18.15 -16.46
N THR A 447 -36.05 -18.18 -15.34
CA THR A 447 -36.58 -19.43 -14.78
C THR A 447 -37.51 -20.14 -15.77
N ILE A 448 -38.43 -19.40 -16.39
CA ILE A 448 -39.35 -19.94 -17.41
C ILE A 448 -38.58 -20.43 -18.64
N THR A 449 -37.62 -19.66 -19.15
CA THR A 449 -36.83 -20.07 -20.33
C THR A 449 -35.99 -21.33 -20.07
N ARG A 450 -35.37 -21.45 -18.89
CA ARG A 450 -34.66 -22.67 -18.45
C ARG A 450 -35.63 -23.87 -18.39
N ILE A 451 -36.83 -23.70 -17.84
CA ILE A 451 -37.85 -24.76 -17.77
C ILE A 451 -38.33 -25.17 -19.17
N VAL A 452 -38.64 -24.21 -20.04
CA VAL A 452 -39.11 -24.47 -21.42
C VAL A 452 -38.08 -25.24 -22.23
N GLY A 453 -36.79 -24.91 -22.07
CA GLY A 453 -35.69 -25.66 -22.68
C GLY A 453 -35.62 -27.12 -22.20
N LEU A 454 -35.82 -27.37 -20.90
CA LEU A 454 -35.72 -28.69 -20.30
C LEU A 454 -36.96 -29.58 -20.51
N ILE A 455 -38.16 -29.00 -20.69
CA ILE A 455 -39.42 -29.74 -20.92
C ILE A 455 -39.30 -30.71 -22.10
N GLY A 456 -38.64 -30.30 -23.18
CA GLY A 456 -38.47 -31.12 -24.36
C GLY A 456 -37.66 -32.39 -24.08
N GLY A 457 -36.49 -32.24 -23.43
CA GLY A 457 -35.60 -33.36 -23.12
C GLY A 457 -36.20 -34.31 -22.09
N LEU A 458 -36.79 -33.74 -21.04
CA LEU A 458 -37.47 -34.47 -19.97
C LEU A 458 -38.64 -35.30 -20.51
N SER A 459 -39.44 -34.72 -21.42
CA SER A 459 -40.59 -35.39 -22.05
C SER A 459 -40.15 -36.61 -22.88
N VAL A 460 -39.07 -36.49 -23.66
CA VAL A 460 -38.56 -37.60 -24.50
C VAL A 460 -37.92 -38.69 -23.65
N SER A 461 -37.09 -38.33 -22.67
CA SER A 461 -36.45 -39.29 -21.77
C SER A 461 -37.46 -40.09 -20.95
N LEU A 462 -38.50 -39.44 -20.40
CA LEU A 462 -39.57 -40.12 -19.69
C LEU A 462 -40.39 -41.04 -20.61
N ARG A 463 -40.58 -40.70 -21.89
CA ARG A 463 -41.26 -41.60 -22.86
C ARG A 463 -40.49 -42.88 -23.15
N ILE A 464 -39.17 -42.87 -22.96
CA ILE A 464 -38.31 -44.05 -23.16
C ILE A 464 -38.20 -44.85 -21.85
N LEU A 465 -37.97 -44.17 -20.73
CA LEU A 465 -37.72 -44.80 -19.44
C LEU A 465 -38.98 -45.41 -18.82
N VAL A 466 -40.14 -44.74 -18.92
CA VAL A 466 -41.37 -45.18 -18.23
C VAL A 466 -41.88 -46.53 -18.75
N PRO A 467 -41.94 -46.81 -20.06
CA PRO A 467 -42.31 -48.15 -20.55
C PRO A 467 -41.36 -49.24 -20.05
N PHE A 468 -40.05 -48.94 -19.98
CA PHE A 468 -39.03 -49.87 -19.51
C PHE A 468 -39.16 -50.15 -18.00
N LEU A 469 -39.35 -49.10 -17.19
CA LEU A 469 -39.61 -49.21 -15.75
C LEU A 469 -40.88 -49.98 -15.47
N VAL A 470 -41.98 -49.71 -16.19
CA VAL A 470 -43.23 -50.47 -16.03
C VAL A 470 -43.04 -51.92 -16.47
N MET A 471 -42.28 -52.20 -17.53
CA MET A 471 -41.98 -53.56 -17.96
C MET A 471 -41.17 -54.33 -16.91
N ILE A 472 -40.18 -53.68 -16.27
CA ILE A 472 -39.40 -54.25 -15.18
C ILE A 472 -40.28 -54.47 -13.94
N CYS A 473 -41.05 -53.47 -13.52
CA CYS A 473 -41.95 -53.57 -12.37
C CYS A 473 -43.01 -54.67 -12.57
N VAL A 474 -43.62 -54.75 -13.77
CA VAL A 474 -44.56 -55.83 -14.12
C VAL A 474 -43.85 -57.19 -14.18
N GLY A 475 -42.60 -57.24 -14.67
CA GLY A 475 -41.78 -58.45 -14.66
C GLY A 475 -41.40 -58.93 -13.26
N ILE A 476 -41.09 -58.02 -12.34
CA ILE A 476 -40.81 -58.30 -10.92
C ILE A 476 -42.09 -58.75 -10.21
N ILE A 477 -43.22 -58.07 -10.43
CA ILE A 477 -44.52 -58.43 -9.87
C ILE A 477 -44.97 -59.81 -10.38
N ARG A 478 -44.78 -60.13 -11.67
CA ARG A 478 -45.05 -61.48 -12.22
C ARG A 478 -44.12 -62.55 -11.63
N ARG A 479 -42.84 -62.25 -11.41
CA ARG A 479 -41.89 -63.16 -10.75
C ARG A 479 -42.22 -63.39 -9.26
N LEU A 480 -42.80 -62.42 -8.58
CA LEU A 480 -43.26 -62.54 -7.20
C LEU A 480 -44.60 -63.31 -7.10
N LEU A 481 -45.44 -63.28 -8.13
CA LEU A 481 -46.74 -63.98 -8.18
C LEU A 481 -46.66 -65.44 -8.70
N SER A 482 -45.58 -65.87 -9.37
CA SER A 482 -45.46 -67.20 -10.00
C SER A 482 -44.57 -68.21 -9.23
N ARG A 483 -44.67 -68.28 -7.89
CA ARG A 483 -43.88 -69.25 -7.09
C ARG A 483 -44.44 -70.68 -6.97
N HIS A 484 -45.45 -71.09 -7.75
CA HIS A 484 -45.90 -72.50 -7.78
C HIS A 484 -46.07 -73.05 -9.21
N GLN A 485 -44.99 -73.61 -9.77
CA GLN A 485 -44.90 -74.91 -10.47
C GLN A 485 -43.60 -74.97 -11.30
N GLN A 486 -42.75 -75.96 -11.00
CA GLN A 486 -41.61 -76.41 -11.84
C GLN A 486 -42.15 -77.32 -12.98
N ALA A 487 -41.47 -77.60 -14.10
CA ALA A 487 -40.13 -78.20 -14.22
C ALA A 487 -39.61 -78.15 -15.72
N PRO A 488 -38.56 -78.89 -16.18
CA PRO A 488 -37.42 -78.32 -16.93
C PRO A 488 -37.25 -78.86 -18.37
N VAL A 489 -36.51 -78.16 -19.26
CA VAL A 489 -35.84 -78.74 -20.46
C VAL A 489 -34.61 -77.89 -20.88
N GLU A 490 -33.50 -78.60 -21.14
CA GLU A 490 -32.20 -78.30 -21.81
C GLU A 490 -32.32 -77.64 -23.21
N SER A 491 -31.33 -77.07 -23.90
CA SER A 491 -29.92 -76.70 -23.71
C SER A 491 -29.51 -75.78 -24.90
N THR A 492 -28.39 -75.08 -24.72
CA THR A 492 -27.42 -74.61 -25.74
C THR A 492 -27.61 -73.31 -26.57
N ALA A 493 -26.44 -72.76 -26.90
CA ALA A 493 -26.10 -71.70 -27.85
C ALA A 493 -26.11 -70.24 -27.36
N ARG A 494 -25.09 -69.93 -26.54
CA ARG A 494 -24.54 -68.60 -26.34
C ARG A 494 -23.68 -68.23 -27.55
N THR A 495 -24.26 -67.50 -28.51
CA THR A 495 -23.52 -66.95 -29.65
C THR A 495 -23.82 -65.45 -29.81
N SER A 496 -22.73 -64.67 -29.82
CA SER A 496 -22.59 -63.20 -29.81
C SER A 496 -23.85 -62.35 -30.08
N HIS A 497 -24.39 -61.76 -29.01
CA HIS A 497 -25.53 -60.83 -29.03
C HIS A 497 -25.26 -59.49 -29.77
N PHE A 498 -24.00 -59.18 -30.11
CA PHE A 498 -23.60 -57.90 -30.72
C PHE A 498 -23.75 -57.86 -32.25
N VAL A 499 -23.57 -58.98 -32.97
CA VAL A 499 -23.73 -59.03 -34.44
C VAL A 499 -25.20 -59.04 -34.85
N THR A 500 -26.06 -59.73 -34.09
CA THR A 500 -27.52 -59.78 -34.30
C THR A 500 -28.20 -58.47 -33.95
N LEU A 501 -27.63 -57.69 -33.02
CA LEU A 501 -28.08 -56.34 -32.70
C LEU A 501 -27.75 -55.35 -33.83
N GLY A 502 -26.54 -55.41 -34.41
CA GLY A 502 -26.15 -54.59 -35.55
C GLY A 502 -27.01 -54.82 -36.80
N ILE A 503 -27.36 -56.08 -37.10
CA ILE A 503 -28.25 -56.42 -38.22
C ILE A 503 -29.69 -55.97 -37.94
N LYS A 504 -30.20 -56.14 -36.71
CA LYS A 504 -31.53 -55.64 -36.30
C LYS A 504 -31.61 -54.11 -36.31
N ILE A 505 -30.55 -53.40 -35.91
CA ILE A 505 -30.48 -51.94 -35.96
C ILE A 505 -30.47 -51.46 -37.41
N ARG A 506 -29.69 -52.12 -38.29
CA ARG A 506 -29.66 -51.80 -39.73
C ARG A 506 -31.02 -52.00 -40.41
N ASP A 507 -31.71 -53.09 -40.10
CA ASP A 507 -33.05 -53.36 -40.65
C ASP A 507 -34.13 -52.45 -40.03
N TRP A 508 -33.94 -52.01 -38.78
CA TRP A 508 -34.76 -50.99 -38.13
C TRP A 508 -34.55 -49.63 -38.81
N PHE A 509 -33.32 -49.18 -39.03
CA PHE A 509 -33.02 -47.93 -39.77
C PHE A 509 -33.60 -47.89 -41.19
N LYS A 510 -33.73 -49.05 -41.85
CA LYS A 510 -34.38 -49.16 -43.17
C LYS A 510 -35.90 -49.03 -43.12
N LYS A 511 -36.54 -49.31 -41.99
CA LYS A 511 -38.01 -49.31 -41.80
C LYS A 511 -38.53 -48.15 -40.96
N VAL A 512 -37.64 -47.37 -40.34
CA VAL A 512 -38.01 -46.24 -39.49
C VAL A 512 -38.57 -45.10 -40.34
N ASN A 513 -39.84 -44.81 -40.09
CA ASN A 513 -40.55 -43.65 -40.59
C ASN A 513 -41.06 -42.86 -39.39
N VAL A 514 -40.39 -41.75 -39.07
CA VAL A 514 -40.73 -40.88 -37.93
C VAL A 514 -41.97 -40.03 -38.24
N PHE A 515 -42.35 -39.91 -39.52
CA PHE A 515 -43.45 -39.07 -40.00
C PHE A 515 -44.56 -39.93 -40.63
N GLU A 516 -45.15 -40.82 -39.84
CA GLU A 516 -46.26 -41.68 -40.25
C GLU A 516 -47.57 -40.87 -40.30
N ASP A 517 -48.08 -40.62 -41.51
CA ASP A 517 -49.36 -39.93 -41.75
C ASP A 517 -50.47 -40.95 -42.03
N THR A 518 -51.41 -41.06 -41.10
CA THR A 518 -52.57 -41.97 -41.19
C THR A 518 -53.62 -41.53 -42.22
N ASN A 519 -53.58 -40.29 -42.72
CA ASN A 519 -54.60 -39.74 -43.62
C ASN A 519 -54.26 -39.78 -45.13
N ARG A 520 -53.21 -40.52 -45.54
CA ARG A 520 -52.86 -40.82 -46.96
C ARG A 520 -52.70 -39.60 -47.89
N THR A 521 -52.33 -38.42 -47.40
CA THR A 521 -52.07 -37.25 -48.27
C THR A 521 -50.66 -37.22 -48.90
N ILE A 522 -49.73 -38.06 -48.41
CA ILE A 522 -48.29 -38.04 -48.72
C ILE A 522 -47.84 -39.45 -49.11
N THR A 523 -46.94 -39.61 -50.10
CA THR A 523 -46.42 -40.94 -50.48
C THR A 523 -45.42 -41.47 -49.45
N ILE A 524 -45.41 -42.79 -49.22
CA ILE A 524 -44.53 -43.45 -48.22
C ILE A 524 -43.04 -43.09 -48.46
N GLU A 525 -42.63 -42.90 -49.72
CA GLU A 525 -41.27 -42.47 -50.08
C GLU A 525 -40.92 -41.09 -49.51
N GLN A 526 -41.84 -40.12 -49.54
CA GLN A 526 -41.60 -38.77 -49.02
C GLN A 526 -41.43 -38.76 -47.49
N GLN A 527 -42.16 -39.63 -46.79
CA GLN A 527 -42.06 -39.80 -45.34
C GLN A 527 -40.73 -40.46 -44.93
N CYS A 528 -40.28 -41.47 -45.68
CA CYS A 528 -38.98 -42.10 -45.49
C CYS A 528 -37.81 -41.12 -45.75
N VAL A 529 -37.90 -40.27 -46.77
CA VAL A 529 -36.89 -39.23 -47.05
C VAL A 529 -36.87 -38.16 -45.95
N ALA A 530 -38.04 -37.69 -45.50
CA ALA A 530 -38.13 -36.75 -44.38
C ALA A 530 -37.50 -37.33 -43.10
N THR A 531 -37.73 -38.61 -42.84
CA THR A 531 -37.14 -39.29 -41.68
C THR A 531 -35.60 -39.36 -41.76
N ARG A 532 -35.04 -39.63 -42.94
CA ARG A 532 -33.58 -39.66 -43.14
C ARG A 532 -32.95 -38.27 -42.99
N VAL A 533 -33.55 -37.24 -43.58
CA VAL A 533 -33.08 -35.84 -43.45
C VAL A 533 -33.14 -35.38 -41.99
N TYR A 534 -34.21 -35.73 -41.27
CA TYR A 534 -34.34 -35.47 -39.84
C TYR A 534 -33.21 -36.09 -39.03
N LEU A 535 -32.90 -37.38 -39.26
CA LEU A 535 -31.86 -38.09 -38.52
C LEU A 535 -30.46 -37.52 -38.80
N VAL A 536 -30.15 -37.20 -40.06
CA VAL A 536 -28.85 -36.61 -40.44
C VAL A 536 -28.68 -35.22 -39.81
N LEU A 537 -29.69 -34.35 -39.92
CA LEU A 537 -29.64 -33.02 -39.32
C LEU A 537 -29.54 -33.06 -37.79
N LEU A 538 -30.23 -34.01 -37.16
CA LEU A 538 -30.16 -34.20 -35.71
C LEU A 538 -28.75 -34.61 -35.26
N VAL A 539 -28.11 -35.56 -35.96
CA VAL A 539 -26.75 -36.01 -35.63
C VAL A 539 -25.73 -34.90 -35.84
N ILE A 540 -25.80 -34.16 -36.95
CA ILE A 540 -24.91 -33.03 -37.23
C ILE A 540 -25.06 -31.94 -36.17
N SER A 541 -26.29 -31.58 -35.82
CA SER A 541 -26.57 -30.54 -34.83
C SER A 541 -26.07 -30.94 -33.44
N LEU A 542 -26.24 -32.20 -33.03
CA LEU A 542 -25.71 -32.71 -31.76
C LEU A 542 -24.18 -32.72 -31.74
N PHE A 543 -23.54 -33.08 -32.85
CA PHE A 543 -22.08 -33.04 -32.99
C PHE A 543 -21.53 -31.63 -32.86
N ILE A 544 -22.17 -30.64 -33.49
CA ILE A 544 -21.81 -29.22 -33.38
C ILE A 544 -21.94 -28.73 -31.93
N VAL A 545 -23.04 -29.08 -31.23
CA VAL A 545 -23.24 -28.69 -29.82
C VAL A 545 -22.18 -29.33 -28.92
N VAL A 546 -21.83 -30.59 -29.14
CA VAL A 546 -20.75 -31.28 -28.38
C VAL A 546 -19.42 -30.57 -28.59
N LEU A 547 -19.03 -30.30 -29.84
CA LEU A 547 -17.78 -29.59 -30.14
C LEU A 547 -17.76 -28.20 -29.50
N TYR A 548 -18.82 -27.42 -29.69
CA TYR A 548 -18.93 -26.08 -29.13
C TYR A 548 -18.83 -26.08 -27.59
N THR A 549 -19.58 -26.96 -26.92
CA THR A 549 -19.56 -27.05 -25.45
C THR A 549 -18.26 -27.63 -24.89
N SER A 550 -17.52 -28.43 -25.67
CA SER A 550 -16.22 -28.98 -25.27
C SER A 550 -15.07 -27.96 -25.35
N VAL A 551 -15.24 -26.87 -26.11
CA VAL A 551 -14.20 -25.84 -26.33
C VAL A 551 -14.41 -24.61 -25.44
N ILE A 552 -15.58 -24.46 -24.81
CA ILE A 552 -15.86 -23.32 -23.92
C ILE A 552 -15.19 -23.53 -22.56
N TYR A 553 -14.42 -22.54 -22.15
CA TYR A 553 -13.88 -22.39 -20.80
C TYR A 553 -14.82 -21.52 -19.96
N TYR A 554 -14.90 -21.83 -18.67
CA TYR A 554 -15.63 -21.03 -17.69
C TYR A 554 -14.66 -20.54 -16.61
N LEU A 555 -14.84 -19.30 -16.18
CA LEU A 555 -14.15 -18.76 -15.01
C LEU A 555 -14.85 -19.30 -13.76
N ASN A 556 -14.11 -20.03 -12.94
CA ASN A 556 -14.56 -20.46 -11.64
C ASN A 556 -13.74 -19.74 -10.57
N THR A 557 -14.43 -19.07 -9.66
CA THR A 557 -13.80 -18.39 -8.53
C THR A 557 -14.27 -19.06 -7.25
N PHE A 558 -13.34 -19.57 -6.46
CA PHE A 558 -13.62 -20.08 -5.12
C PHE A 558 -12.89 -19.26 -4.08
N THR A 559 -13.45 -19.20 -2.87
CA THR A 559 -12.94 -18.40 -1.77
C THR A 559 -12.58 -19.27 -0.57
N ILE A 560 -11.45 -18.96 0.06
CA ILE A 560 -11.03 -19.57 1.33
C ILE A 560 -11.02 -18.46 2.38
N THR A 561 -11.74 -18.66 3.47
CA THR A 561 -11.82 -17.71 4.59
C THR A 561 -10.71 -17.98 5.59
N ASN A 562 -10.07 -16.92 6.11
CA ASN A 562 -8.97 -16.96 7.08
C ASN A 562 -7.88 -18.00 6.72
N PRO A 563 -7.24 -17.85 5.54
CA PRO A 563 -6.19 -18.76 5.11
C PRO A 563 -4.99 -18.72 6.07
N SER A 564 -4.41 -19.89 6.38
CA SER A 564 -3.07 -19.93 6.99
C SER A 564 -1.99 -19.60 5.95
N LEU A 565 -0.80 -19.20 6.40
CA LEU A 565 0.36 -18.96 5.53
C LEU A 565 0.65 -20.18 4.63
N GLU A 566 0.61 -21.38 5.20
CA GLU A 566 0.82 -22.64 4.48
C GLU A 566 -0.23 -22.87 3.39
N GLN A 567 -1.50 -22.56 3.69
CA GLN A 567 -2.59 -22.67 2.72
C GLN A 567 -2.40 -21.66 1.58
N TYR A 568 -2.06 -20.42 1.90
CA TYR A 568 -1.75 -19.39 0.90
C TYR A 568 -0.61 -19.82 -0.04
N GLN A 569 0.50 -20.30 0.52
CA GLN A 569 1.65 -20.78 -0.26
C GLN A 569 1.28 -21.97 -1.16
N GLN A 570 0.48 -22.90 -0.67
CA GLN A 570 -0.02 -24.03 -1.47
C GLN A 570 -0.90 -23.57 -2.63
N LEU A 571 -1.76 -22.56 -2.42
CA LEU A 571 -2.61 -22.00 -3.48
C LEU A 571 -1.76 -21.32 -4.56
N GLN A 572 -0.79 -20.51 -4.17
CA GLN A 572 0.14 -19.86 -5.10
C GLN A 572 0.93 -20.89 -5.92
N GLN A 573 1.49 -21.91 -5.28
CA GLN A 573 2.23 -22.97 -5.97
C GLN A 573 1.37 -23.76 -6.96
N ARG A 574 0.09 -23.96 -6.63
CA ARG A 574 -0.82 -24.79 -7.43
C ARG A 574 -1.43 -24.04 -8.62
N TYR A 575 -1.76 -22.76 -8.47
CA TYR A 575 -2.55 -22.01 -9.45
C TYR A 575 -1.80 -20.83 -10.09
N GLY A 576 -0.65 -20.44 -9.54
CA GLY A 576 0.13 -19.28 -10.01
C GLY A 576 -0.29 -17.96 -9.36
N LEU A 577 0.63 -16.98 -9.41
CA LEU A 577 0.51 -15.67 -8.75
C LEU A 577 -0.73 -14.89 -9.22
N ASP A 578 -0.97 -14.83 -10.53
CA ASP A 578 -2.06 -14.03 -11.11
C ASP A 578 -3.46 -14.59 -10.82
N ALA A 579 -3.56 -15.86 -10.42
CA ALA A 579 -4.82 -16.54 -10.16
C ALA A 579 -5.31 -16.38 -8.71
N VAL A 580 -4.40 -16.04 -7.78
CA VAL A 580 -4.67 -15.97 -6.33
C VAL A 580 -4.67 -14.52 -5.87
N SER A 581 -5.82 -14.04 -5.40
CA SER A 581 -5.98 -12.68 -4.88
C SER A 581 -6.42 -12.73 -3.43
N CYS A 582 -5.56 -12.25 -2.53
CA CYS A 582 -5.80 -12.21 -1.08
C CYS A 582 -5.71 -10.76 -0.61
N PRO A 583 -6.83 -10.06 -0.38
CA PRO A 583 -6.78 -8.71 0.16
C PRO A 583 -6.23 -8.70 1.59
N CYS A 584 -5.34 -7.75 1.87
CA CYS A 584 -4.85 -7.51 3.23
C CYS A 584 -5.89 -6.74 4.05
N SER A 585 -6.05 -7.08 5.33
CA SER A 585 -6.85 -6.29 6.28
C SER A 585 -6.11 -5.03 6.74
N ARG A 586 -4.76 -5.05 6.76
CA ARG A 586 -3.91 -3.86 6.94
C ARG A 586 -3.16 -3.53 5.64
N LEU A 587 -3.38 -2.34 5.11
CA LEU A 587 -2.78 -1.90 3.84
C LEU A 587 -1.37 -1.32 4.00
N SER A 588 -1.10 -0.70 5.15
CA SER A 588 0.17 -0.07 5.47
C SER A 588 0.85 -0.91 6.55
N ILE A 589 1.88 -1.65 6.16
CA ILE A 589 2.63 -2.51 7.05
C ILE A 589 3.99 -1.85 7.27
N THR A 590 4.23 -1.40 8.50
CA THR A 590 5.49 -0.77 8.90
C THR A 590 6.64 -1.76 8.77
N HIS A 591 7.80 -1.34 8.26
CA HIS A 591 8.97 -2.21 8.14
C HIS A 591 9.37 -2.84 9.49
N SER A 592 9.17 -2.14 10.61
CA SER A 592 9.47 -2.62 11.97
C SER A 592 8.72 -3.90 12.36
N SER A 593 7.59 -4.21 11.72
CA SER A 593 6.81 -5.39 12.07
C SER A 593 7.37 -6.68 11.48
N PHE A 594 8.15 -6.59 10.39
CA PHE A 594 8.68 -7.76 9.68
C PHE A 594 10.16 -7.67 9.31
N ILE A 595 10.82 -6.54 9.55
CA ILE A 595 12.26 -6.35 9.35
C ILE A 595 12.92 -6.07 10.69
N THR A 596 13.96 -6.83 11.01
CA THR A 596 14.95 -6.40 11.99
C THR A 596 16.16 -5.86 11.25
N LEU A 597 16.63 -4.68 11.66
CA LEU A 597 17.80 -4.01 11.11
C LEU A 597 18.77 -3.74 12.26
N GLN A 598 20.06 -4.00 12.09
CA GLN A 598 21.08 -3.69 13.08
C GLN A 598 22.35 -3.23 12.39
N CYS A 599 22.81 -2.03 12.73
CA CYS A 599 24.08 -1.51 12.24
C CYS A 599 25.18 -1.66 13.29
N SER A 600 26.34 -2.12 12.84
CA SER A 600 27.57 -2.19 13.61
C SER A 600 28.49 -1.03 13.24
N PHE A 601 29.16 -0.46 14.23
CA PHE A 601 30.03 0.69 14.07
C PHE A 601 31.50 0.29 14.19
N HIS A 602 32.36 1.15 13.65
CA HIS A 602 33.80 0.98 13.67
C HIS A 602 34.30 0.78 15.11
N PRO A 603 35.22 -0.17 15.38
CA PRO A 603 35.66 -0.52 16.74
C PRO A 603 36.17 0.67 17.56
N VAL A 604 36.70 1.70 16.90
CA VAL A 604 37.14 2.94 17.56
C VAL A 604 36.02 3.61 18.35
N CYS A 605 34.78 3.56 17.87
CA CYS A 605 33.65 4.23 18.49
C CYS A 605 33.14 3.53 19.75
N THR A 606 33.66 2.36 20.09
CA THR A 606 33.37 1.64 21.35
C THR A 606 34.65 1.36 22.13
N SER A 607 35.78 1.91 21.68
CA SER A 607 37.08 1.71 22.31
C SER A 607 37.33 2.69 23.45
N LEU A 608 38.39 2.42 24.22
CA LEU A 608 38.89 3.34 25.25
C LEU A 608 39.25 4.73 24.69
N PHE A 609 39.63 4.82 23.41
CA PHE A 609 40.09 6.08 22.80
C PHE A 609 39.03 7.17 22.67
N VAL A 610 37.75 6.81 22.85
CA VAL A 610 36.61 7.75 22.84
C VAL A 610 35.82 7.72 24.14
N SER A 611 36.33 7.05 25.19
CA SER A 611 35.64 6.98 26.47
C SER A 611 35.89 8.22 27.31
N ASP A 612 34.91 8.57 28.15
CA ASP A 612 35.01 9.71 29.06
C ASP A 612 36.24 9.61 29.98
N SER A 613 36.56 8.40 30.45
CA SER A 613 37.76 8.18 31.29
C SER A 613 39.06 8.58 30.60
N TYR A 614 39.22 8.24 29.32
CA TYR A 614 40.43 8.58 28.57
C TYR A 614 40.48 10.07 28.22
N LEU A 615 39.33 10.63 27.81
CA LEU A 615 39.22 12.06 27.54
C LEU A 615 39.49 12.89 28.79
N GLN A 616 39.05 12.44 29.97
CA GLN A 616 39.33 13.10 31.24
C GLN A 616 40.82 13.06 31.58
N GLU A 617 41.51 11.93 31.39
CA GLU A 617 42.96 11.86 31.58
C GLU A 617 43.71 12.81 30.62
N LEU A 618 43.33 12.83 29.34
CA LEU A 618 43.89 13.75 28.36
C LEU A 618 43.60 15.21 28.71
N PHE A 619 42.42 15.50 29.25
CA PHE A 619 42.04 16.84 29.68
C PHE A 619 42.86 17.30 30.89
N GLN A 620 43.08 16.43 31.89
CA GLN A 620 43.93 16.78 33.04
C GLN A 620 45.36 17.11 32.60
N LEU A 621 45.93 16.33 31.68
CA LEU A 621 47.24 16.64 31.09
C LEU A 621 47.24 17.99 30.38
N TYR A 622 46.22 18.25 29.57
CA TYR A 622 46.05 19.53 28.89
C TYR A 622 45.97 20.70 29.88
N ASN A 623 45.20 20.54 30.96
CA ASN A 623 44.99 21.57 31.98
C ASN A 623 46.25 21.81 32.85
N ASP A 624 46.96 20.75 33.24
CA ASP A 624 48.21 20.85 34.01
C ASP A 624 49.31 21.58 33.21
N LEU A 625 49.31 21.38 31.89
CA LEU A 625 50.25 22.03 30.98
C LEU A 625 49.98 23.54 30.83
N ASP A 626 48.73 23.99 30.90
CA ASP A 626 48.32 25.40 30.69
C ASP A 626 48.95 26.37 31.71
N SER A 627 49.33 25.86 32.89
CA SER A 627 49.99 26.61 33.97
C SER A 627 51.39 27.19 33.63
N THR A 628 51.96 26.86 32.47
CA THR A 628 53.33 27.27 32.07
C THR A 628 53.40 27.96 30.70
N TYR A 629 52.40 28.75 30.29
CA TYR A 629 52.42 29.75 29.19
C TYR A 629 52.99 29.34 27.81
N ALA A 630 53.38 28.08 27.59
CA ALA A 630 54.16 27.61 26.43
C ALA A 630 53.57 26.36 25.75
N THR A 631 52.39 25.90 26.18
CA THR A 631 51.91 24.53 25.96
C THR A 631 50.62 24.44 25.11
N SER A 632 50.02 25.56 24.73
CA SER A 632 49.00 25.70 23.65
C SER A 632 49.63 25.73 22.25
N ASN A 633 50.75 25.02 22.05
CA ASN A 633 51.42 25.02 20.76
C ASN A 633 50.60 24.20 19.76
N ALA A 634 49.95 24.90 18.83
CA ALA A 634 49.16 24.36 17.72
C ALA A 634 49.89 23.32 16.83
N PHE A 635 51.21 23.15 16.98
CA PHE A 635 52.01 22.20 16.21
C PHE A 635 52.40 20.93 16.98
N THR A 636 52.21 20.89 18.30
CA THR A 636 52.67 19.76 19.12
C THR A 636 51.57 18.74 19.36
N LEU A 637 51.99 17.50 19.63
CA LEU A 637 51.09 16.44 20.06
C LEU A 637 50.34 16.83 21.34
N GLN A 638 51.06 17.28 22.37
CA GLN A 638 50.49 17.63 23.68
C GLN A 638 49.43 18.74 23.60
N GLY A 639 49.66 19.76 22.76
CA GLY A 639 48.72 20.88 22.62
C GLY A 639 47.43 20.55 21.86
N THR A 640 47.38 19.41 21.16
CA THR A 640 46.26 19.08 20.26
C THR A 640 45.58 17.75 20.57
N VAL A 641 46.25 16.80 21.24
CA VAL A 641 45.77 15.42 21.40
C VAL A 641 44.41 15.31 22.08
N PHE A 642 44.16 16.11 23.12
CA PHE A 642 42.89 16.14 23.83
C PHE A 642 41.75 16.49 22.87
N SER A 643 41.87 17.63 22.17
CA SER A 643 40.87 18.09 21.20
C SER A 643 40.67 17.13 20.03
N HIS A 644 41.73 16.41 19.63
CA HIS A 644 41.70 15.45 18.55
C HIS A 644 40.85 14.23 18.89
N PHE A 645 41.05 13.65 20.09
CA PHE A 645 40.25 12.53 20.56
C PHE A 645 38.84 12.95 21.00
N GLN A 646 38.67 14.17 21.52
CA GLN A 646 37.35 14.74 21.79
C GLN A 646 36.54 14.88 20.48
N ALA A 647 37.16 15.39 19.40
CA ALA A 647 36.53 15.46 18.09
C ALA A 647 36.18 14.06 17.53
N LEU A 648 37.03 13.06 17.75
CA LEU A 648 36.76 11.68 17.34
C LEU A 648 35.57 11.09 18.11
N ALA A 649 35.50 11.30 19.43
CA ALA A 649 34.39 10.87 20.26
C ALA A 649 33.07 11.55 19.84
N ALA A 650 33.10 12.87 19.60
CA ALA A 650 31.95 13.61 19.12
C ALA A 650 31.45 13.10 17.77
N LEU A 651 32.35 12.86 16.81
CA LEU A 651 31.98 12.28 15.51
C LEU A 651 31.37 10.88 15.66
N CYS A 652 31.93 10.03 16.51
CA CYS A 652 31.38 8.70 16.78
C CYS A 652 29.95 8.78 17.36
N ASN A 653 29.69 9.69 18.29
CA ASN A 653 28.36 9.85 18.88
C ASN A 653 27.35 10.43 17.86
N LEU A 654 27.71 11.54 17.22
CA LEU A 654 26.88 12.20 16.20
C LEU A 654 26.46 11.25 15.06
N VAL A 655 27.40 10.43 14.62
CA VAL A 655 27.16 9.45 13.55
C VAL A 655 26.30 8.29 14.05
N LYS A 656 26.54 7.77 15.26
CA LYS A 656 25.67 6.74 15.86
C LYS A 656 24.24 7.22 15.97
N ASP A 657 24.03 8.43 16.48
CA ASP A 657 22.69 9.03 16.61
C ASP A 657 22.05 9.17 15.23
N SER A 658 22.77 9.78 14.27
CA SER A 658 22.29 9.92 12.89
C SER A 658 21.92 8.58 12.23
N VAL A 659 22.69 7.51 12.46
CA VAL A 659 22.40 6.17 11.93
C VAL A 659 21.21 5.52 12.63
N ASN A 660 21.14 5.63 13.96
CA ASN A 660 20.04 5.08 14.76
C ASN A 660 18.72 5.75 14.39
N ASP A 661 18.70 7.06 14.19
CA ASP A 661 17.51 7.81 13.82
C ASP A 661 17.08 7.51 12.38
N ALA A 662 18.03 7.45 11.44
CA ALA A 662 17.74 7.03 10.07
C ALA A 662 17.18 5.59 10.05
N GLN A 663 17.72 4.70 10.88
CA GLN A 663 17.21 3.35 11.07
C GLN A 663 15.78 3.36 11.63
N GLN A 664 15.49 4.16 12.66
CA GLN A 664 14.13 4.26 13.22
C GLN A 664 13.14 4.79 12.18
N GLN A 665 13.53 5.82 11.41
CA GLN A 665 12.72 6.36 10.31
C GLN A 665 12.42 5.29 9.26
N TYR A 666 13.44 4.53 8.84
CA TYR A 666 13.26 3.42 7.92
C TYR A 666 12.29 2.37 8.48
N LEU A 667 12.44 1.98 9.74
CA LEU A 667 11.60 0.97 10.38
C LEU A 667 10.15 1.44 10.58
N ILE A 668 9.90 2.72 10.81
CA ILE A 668 8.53 3.27 10.94
C ILE A 668 7.87 3.49 9.57
N SER A 669 8.66 3.68 8.50
CA SER A 669 8.11 3.72 7.14
C SER A 669 7.40 2.42 6.78
N SER A 670 6.44 2.46 5.85
CA SER A 670 5.60 1.30 5.53
C SER A 670 5.67 0.87 4.07
N ILE A 671 5.44 -0.43 3.85
CA ILE A 671 5.06 -0.96 2.55
C ILE A 671 3.55 -0.85 2.42
N ILE A 672 3.08 -0.33 1.28
CA ILE A 672 1.66 -0.17 0.97
C ILE A 672 1.25 -1.25 -0.02
N SER A 673 0.33 -2.12 0.38
CA SER A 673 -0.25 -3.10 -0.53
C SER A 673 -1.71 -3.40 -0.22
N THR A 674 -2.52 -3.49 -1.27
CA THR A 674 -3.93 -3.91 -1.19
C THR A 674 -4.10 -5.41 -1.23
N LEU A 675 -3.08 -6.14 -1.70
CA LEU A 675 -3.07 -7.58 -1.84
C LEU A 675 -1.85 -8.16 -1.13
N MET A 676 -1.94 -9.41 -0.69
CA MET A 676 -0.79 -10.14 -0.17
C MET A 676 0.30 -10.19 -1.23
N ILE A 677 1.46 -9.63 -0.91
CA ILE A 677 2.67 -9.67 -1.75
C ILE A 677 3.27 -11.07 -1.63
N ASP A 678 3.73 -11.67 -2.73
CA ASP A 678 4.46 -12.93 -2.67
C ASP A 678 5.87 -12.79 -2.08
N PHE A 679 6.45 -13.90 -1.64
CA PHE A 679 7.75 -13.92 -0.98
C PHE A 679 8.87 -13.32 -1.84
N ASP A 680 8.97 -13.72 -3.12
CA ASP A 680 10.07 -13.30 -3.99
C ASP A 680 9.97 -11.81 -4.32
N LEU A 681 8.75 -11.28 -4.47
CA LEU A 681 8.51 -9.86 -4.69
C LEU A 681 8.80 -9.04 -3.43
N LEU A 682 8.33 -9.49 -2.25
CA LEU A 682 8.62 -8.81 -0.98
C LEU A 682 10.12 -8.76 -0.71
N GLU A 683 10.84 -9.85 -0.95
CA GLU A 683 12.30 -9.91 -0.80
C GLU A 683 12.99 -8.92 -1.75
N LYS A 684 12.58 -8.84 -3.01
CA LYS A 684 13.15 -7.88 -3.99
C LYS A 684 12.88 -6.43 -3.61
N GLU A 685 11.64 -6.10 -3.26
CA GLU A 685 11.26 -4.74 -2.86
C GLU A 685 11.99 -4.32 -1.58
N THR A 686 12.06 -5.22 -0.60
CA THR A 686 12.77 -4.98 0.66
C THR A 686 14.26 -4.81 0.44
N ASN A 687 14.89 -5.67 -0.38
CA ASN A 687 16.32 -5.55 -0.71
C ASN A 687 16.62 -4.24 -1.47
N ALA A 688 15.77 -3.84 -2.41
CA ALA A 688 15.92 -2.57 -3.11
C ALA A 688 15.77 -1.38 -2.14
N SER A 689 14.80 -1.46 -1.23
CA SER A 689 14.57 -0.45 -0.18
C SER A 689 15.76 -0.33 0.78
N LEU A 690 16.32 -1.46 1.23
CA LEU A 690 17.51 -1.52 2.09
C LEU A 690 18.76 -0.98 1.40
N ILE A 691 18.98 -1.32 0.12
CA ILE A 691 20.10 -0.78 -0.68
C ILE A 691 19.95 0.74 -0.79
N LYS A 692 18.73 1.23 -1.05
CA LYS A 692 18.45 2.66 -1.09
C LYS A 692 18.77 3.32 0.26
N PHE A 693 18.23 2.79 1.36
CA PHE A 693 18.50 3.25 2.72
C PHE A 693 20.01 3.37 3.00
N GLN A 694 20.77 2.30 2.73
CA GLN A 694 22.23 2.28 2.94
C GLN A 694 22.97 3.32 2.06
N SER A 695 22.53 3.51 0.81
CA SER A 695 23.16 4.46 -0.11
C SER A 695 22.88 5.93 0.25
N THR A 696 21.74 6.21 0.87
CA THR A 696 21.33 7.57 1.26
C THR A 696 21.72 7.94 2.69
N LEU A 697 22.05 6.96 3.53
CA LEU A 697 22.41 7.11 4.94
C LEU A 697 23.40 8.27 5.22
N PRO A 698 24.48 8.47 4.43
CA PRO A 698 25.45 9.52 4.73
C PRO A 698 25.00 10.92 4.30
N ASN A 699 24.06 11.05 3.37
CA ASN A 699 23.86 12.28 2.60
C ASN A 699 23.51 13.48 3.48
N SER A 700 22.51 13.35 4.36
CA SER A 700 22.07 14.46 5.22
C SER A 700 23.16 14.89 6.21
N PHE A 701 23.82 13.91 6.84
CA PHE A 701 24.90 14.16 7.78
C PHE A 701 26.10 14.85 7.11
N LEU A 702 26.57 14.31 5.99
CA LEU A 702 27.74 14.86 5.29
C LEU A 702 27.48 16.24 4.70
N ASN A 703 26.29 16.49 4.16
CA ASN A 703 25.91 17.81 3.68
C ASN A 703 25.93 18.85 4.82
N SER A 704 25.36 18.49 5.97
CA SER A 704 25.35 19.36 7.15
C SER A 704 26.76 19.60 7.68
N LEU A 705 27.58 18.55 7.76
CA LEU A 705 28.98 18.65 8.20
C LEU A 705 29.81 19.54 7.26
N GLN A 706 29.65 19.39 5.95
CA GLN A 706 30.32 20.23 4.94
C GLN A 706 29.87 21.68 5.02
N MET A 707 28.57 21.94 5.20
CA MET A 707 28.03 23.29 5.36
C MET A 707 28.63 23.99 6.58
N ILE A 708 28.65 23.32 7.74
CA ILE A 708 29.22 23.86 8.97
C ILE A 708 30.71 24.16 8.79
N ARG A 709 31.48 23.22 8.24
CA ARG A 709 32.92 23.41 7.96
C ARG A 709 33.15 24.60 7.02
N GLY A 710 32.36 24.71 5.97
CA GLY A 710 32.43 25.80 4.99
C GLY A 710 32.11 27.17 5.61
N LEU A 711 31.07 27.25 6.44
CA LEU A 711 30.71 28.47 7.18
C LEU A 711 31.80 28.87 8.16
N MET A 712 32.38 27.93 8.90
CA MET A 712 33.45 28.21 9.85
C MET A 712 34.70 28.75 9.15
N GLN A 713 35.08 28.12 8.03
CA GLN A 713 36.21 28.56 7.23
C GLN A 713 35.96 29.93 6.57
N GLY A 714 34.79 30.10 5.94
CA GLY A 714 34.44 31.31 5.20
C GLY A 714 34.31 32.55 6.07
N ASN A 715 33.89 32.39 7.33
CA ASN A 715 33.82 33.48 8.31
C ASN A 715 35.11 33.65 9.13
N GLY A 716 36.10 32.76 8.97
CA GLY A 716 37.37 32.86 9.68
C GLY A 716 37.26 32.75 11.20
N PHE A 717 36.35 31.90 11.71
CA PHE A 717 36.18 31.74 13.15
C PHE A 717 37.46 31.24 13.83
N VAL A 718 37.82 31.84 14.96
CA VAL A 718 39.07 31.56 15.68
C VAL A 718 38.88 30.39 16.63
N SER A 719 39.78 29.41 16.56
CA SER A 719 39.87 28.33 17.55
C SER A 719 40.68 28.78 18.76
N ALA A 720 40.22 28.47 19.97
CA ALA A 720 40.97 28.73 21.20
C ALA A 720 42.33 28.01 21.23
N TYR A 721 42.46 26.89 20.50
CA TYR A 721 43.75 26.20 20.34
C TYR A 721 44.77 26.96 19.48
N SER A 722 44.40 28.12 18.93
CA SER A 722 45.24 28.94 18.03
C SER A 722 45.79 28.16 16.82
N THR A 723 45.05 27.15 16.38
CA THR A 723 45.43 26.22 15.30
C THR A 723 45.13 26.78 13.91
N ASN A 724 44.13 27.65 13.77
CA ASN A 724 43.80 28.31 12.49
C ASN A 724 44.23 29.78 12.44
N TRP A 725 44.08 30.48 13.55
CA TRP A 725 44.40 31.89 13.70
C TRP A 725 45.08 32.11 15.04
N TYR A 726 46.02 33.05 15.09
CA TYR A 726 46.70 33.44 16.32
C TYR A 726 46.87 34.95 16.38
N TYR A 727 46.96 35.49 17.59
CA TYR A 727 47.13 36.93 17.82
C TYR A 727 48.58 37.39 17.62
N ILE A 728 48.78 38.57 17.04
CA ILE A 728 50.09 39.21 16.90
C ILE A 728 50.30 40.21 18.05
N THR A 729 51.38 40.05 18.81
CA THR A 729 51.74 40.93 19.94
C THR A 729 52.92 41.85 19.61
N ASN A 730 52.64 43.10 19.26
CA ASN A 730 53.68 44.14 19.16
C ASN A 730 53.30 45.34 20.06
N ASN A 731 54.00 45.53 21.18
CA ASN A 731 53.86 46.68 22.09
C ASN A 731 52.41 47.00 22.52
N ILE A 732 51.71 46.02 23.09
CA ILE A 732 50.30 46.18 23.51
C ILE A 732 50.18 47.16 24.68
N LYS A 733 49.32 48.15 24.51
CA LYS A 733 48.81 49.05 25.56
C LYS A 733 47.30 48.90 25.68
N VAL A 734 46.71 49.30 26.80
CA VAL A 734 45.25 49.40 26.94
C VAL A 734 44.69 50.26 25.80
N GLY A 735 43.64 49.76 25.13
CA GLY A 735 43.04 50.38 23.94
C GLY A 735 43.72 50.03 22.61
N SER A 736 44.74 49.18 22.61
CA SER A 736 45.36 48.68 21.36
C SER A 736 44.43 47.73 20.64
N MET A 737 44.41 47.81 19.30
CA MET A 737 43.77 46.82 18.45
C MET A 737 44.63 45.55 18.40
N LEU A 738 44.00 44.39 18.63
CA LEU A 738 44.64 43.09 18.47
C LEU A 738 44.43 42.61 17.03
N PHE A 739 45.51 42.23 16.36
CA PHE A 739 45.47 41.69 15.00
C PHE A 739 45.61 40.18 15.03
N LEU A 740 44.80 39.50 14.21
CA LEU A 740 44.89 38.07 13.96
C LEU A 740 45.73 37.79 12.71
N LYS A 741 46.46 36.68 12.72
CA LYS A 741 47.14 36.13 11.55
C LYS A 741 46.80 34.66 11.42
N SER A 742 46.62 34.22 10.18
CA SER A 742 46.36 32.82 9.89
C SER A 742 47.59 31.95 10.13
N GLN A 743 47.34 30.72 10.56
CA GLN A 743 48.35 29.70 10.71
C GLN A 743 48.79 29.11 9.38
N TYR A 744 50.02 28.60 9.37
CA TYR A 744 50.64 27.94 8.23
C TYR A 744 51.12 26.55 8.60
N TYR A 745 50.84 25.59 7.73
CA TYR A 745 51.28 24.20 7.87
C TYR A 745 52.06 23.74 6.63
N GLY A 746 52.80 22.64 6.77
CA GLY A 746 53.57 22.04 5.68
C GLY A 746 54.74 22.92 5.25
N SER A 747 55.55 23.37 6.22
CA SER A 747 56.71 24.25 5.98
C SER A 747 56.36 25.61 5.35
N GLY A 748 55.18 26.16 5.69
CA GLY A 748 54.74 27.47 5.21
C GLY A 748 54.00 27.45 3.88
N MET A 749 53.76 26.28 3.29
CA MET A 749 53.13 26.16 1.96
C MET A 749 51.60 26.17 1.99
N CYS A 750 50.98 25.86 3.13
CA CYS A 750 49.53 25.79 3.27
C CYS A 750 49.03 26.80 4.30
N ASN A 751 48.10 27.67 3.91
CA ASN A 751 47.57 28.75 4.73
C ASN A 751 46.11 28.50 5.12
N CYS A 752 45.83 28.51 6.43
CA CYS A 752 44.50 28.31 6.98
C CYS A 752 43.46 29.37 6.60
N ALA A 753 43.87 30.55 6.14
CA ALA A 753 42.92 31.55 5.60
C ALA A 753 42.30 31.10 4.26
N THR A 754 43.03 30.30 3.47
CA THR A 754 42.64 29.93 2.11
C THR A 754 42.16 28.48 2.00
N LEU A 755 42.62 27.59 2.90
CA LEU A 755 42.29 26.17 2.86
C LEU A 755 42.18 25.62 4.29
N SER A 756 41.02 25.08 4.64
CA SER A 756 40.78 24.53 5.99
C SER A 756 41.50 23.20 6.24
N THR A 757 41.83 22.46 5.19
CA THR A 757 42.45 21.12 5.26
C THR A 757 43.98 21.18 5.38
N CYS A 758 44.57 22.33 5.67
CA CYS A 758 46.02 22.42 5.86
C CYS A 758 46.44 21.63 7.09
N THR A 759 47.40 20.72 6.89
CA THR A 759 47.91 19.84 7.94
C THR A 759 49.41 19.59 7.81
N GLN A 760 50.01 19.09 8.89
CA GLN A 760 51.35 18.53 8.91
C GLN A 760 51.47 17.49 10.03
N SER A 761 52.58 16.75 10.04
CA SER A 761 52.93 15.87 11.16
C SER A 761 53.08 16.62 12.49
N SER A 762 52.57 16.03 13.58
CA SER A 762 52.80 16.57 14.93
C SER A 762 54.29 16.59 15.30
N THR A 763 54.64 17.44 16.26
CA THR A 763 55.92 17.36 16.97
C THR A 763 55.70 16.88 18.42
N PRO A 764 56.34 15.78 18.86
CA PRO A 764 57.06 14.78 18.06
C PRO A 764 56.14 14.02 17.07
N TYR A 765 56.75 13.37 16.08
CA TYR A 765 56.02 12.64 15.03
C TYR A 765 55.33 11.39 15.59
N ILE A 766 54.02 11.29 15.34
CA ILE A 766 53.21 10.08 15.55
C ILE A 766 52.62 9.67 14.21
N LYS A 767 52.77 8.38 13.88
CA LYS A 767 52.31 7.88 12.58
C LYS A 767 50.78 7.95 12.48
N GLY A 768 50.28 8.60 11.42
CA GLY A 768 48.85 8.75 11.19
C GLY A 768 48.20 9.90 11.96
N TYR A 769 48.92 10.57 12.86
CA TYR A 769 48.41 11.72 13.61
C TYR A 769 48.90 13.03 12.98
N LEU A 770 47.96 13.88 12.55
CA LEU A 770 48.23 15.18 11.95
C LEU A 770 47.71 16.31 12.83
N VAL A 771 48.41 17.44 12.79
CA VAL A 771 47.97 18.74 13.32
C VAL A 771 47.63 19.65 12.14
N GLY A 772 46.72 20.61 12.32
CA GLY A 772 46.23 21.44 11.23
C GLY A 772 45.30 22.55 11.69
N CYS A 773 44.62 23.21 10.75
CA CYS A 773 43.87 24.45 11.00
C CYS A 773 42.84 24.35 12.14
N THR A 774 42.09 23.25 12.24
CA THR A 774 41.21 23.03 13.39
C THR A 774 41.35 21.59 13.87
N PRO A 775 41.03 21.29 15.14
CA PRO A 775 41.00 19.91 15.64
C PRO A 775 40.22 18.97 14.72
N LEU A 776 39.02 19.38 14.30
CA LEU A 776 38.19 18.59 13.38
C LEU A 776 38.88 18.37 12.03
N GLU A 777 39.38 19.42 11.38
CA GLU A 777 39.99 19.28 10.05
C GLU A 777 41.26 18.43 10.10
N SER A 778 42.09 18.62 11.13
CA SER A 778 43.29 17.81 11.33
C SER A 778 42.95 16.34 11.55
N LEU A 779 41.93 16.03 12.36
CA LEU A 779 41.43 14.67 12.57
C LEU A 779 40.93 14.05 11.28
N LEU A 780 40.14 14.78 10.50
CA LEU A 780 39.59 14.29 9.24
C LEU A 780 40.70 13.90 8.23
N GLN A 781 41.84 14.59 8.25
CA GLN A 781 43.01 14.23 7.43
C GLN A 781 43.92 13.16 8.06
N SER A 782 43.85 12.96 9.39
CA SER A 782 44.57 11.90 10.10
C SER A 782 44.07 10.50 9.71
N THR A 783 44.85 9.48 10.06
CA THR A 783 44.47 8.06 9.98
C THR A 783 44.48 7.45 11.39
N LEU A 784 43.79 6.32 11.55
CA LEU A 784 43.78 5.58 12.83
C LEU A 784 44.93 4.57 12.95
N GLU A 785 45.95 4.64 12.10
CA GLU A 785 46.99 3.59 11.98
C GLU A 785 47.71 3.31 13.32
N CYS A 786 47.97 4.36 14.10
CA CYS A 786 48.62 4.23 15.40
C CYS A 786 47.81 3.36 16.37
N LEU A 787 46.48 3.47 16.33
CA LEU A 787 45.58 2.82 17.29
C LEU A 787 45.49 1.30 17.09
N TYR A 788 45.97 0.76 15.96
CA TYR A 788 46.04 -0.69 15.70
C TYR A 788 47.37 -1.32 16.16
N LYS A 789 48.35 -0.53 16.62
CA LYS A 789 49.71 -1.00 16.92
C LYS A 789 50.11 -0.67 18.35
N HIS A 790 50.39 -1.70 19.14
CA HIS A 790 50.83 -1.55 20.52
C HIS A 790 52.05 -0.63 20.65
N SER A 791 53.09 -0.83 19.83
CA SER A 791 54.30 0.01 19.85
C SER A 791 54.05 1.49 19.52
N CYS A 792 52.99 1.82 18.79
CA CYS A 792 52.62 3.20 18.51
C CYS A 792 51.84 3.82 19.68
N ILE A 793 50.95 3.04 20.32
CA ILE A 793 50.25 3.44 21.54
C ILE A 793 51.26 3.68 22.68
N ASP A 794 52.26 2.81 22.83
CA ASP A 794 53.34 2.98 23.80
C ASP A 794 54.13 4.28 23.56
N LEU A 795 54.37 4.62 22.28
CA LEU A 795 55.03 5.86 21.91
C LEU A 795 54.17 7.08 22.25
N LEU A 796 52.86 7.00 21.97
CA LEU A 796 51.88 8.04 22.31
C LEU A 796 51.87 8.28 23.82
N THR A 797 51.74 7.23 24.63
CA THR A 797 51.69 7.37 26.10
C THR A 797 53.01 7.84 26.70
N THR A 798 54.14 7.42 26.13
CA THR A 798 55.47 7.90 26.52
C THR A 798 55.59 9.42 26.30
N TYR A 799 55.17 9.95 25.16
CA TYR A 799 55.23 11.39 24.90
C TYR A 799 54.25 12.22 25.72
N LEU A 800 53.16 11.60 26.17
CA LEU A 800 52.17 12.24 27.04
C LEU A 800 52.50 12.09 28.53
N ASN A 801 53.58 11.37 28.89
CA ASN A 801 53.92 11.02 30.28
C ASN A 801 52.74 10.38 31.04
N MET A 802 51.91 9.61 30.34
CA MET A 802 50.74 8.95 30.93
C MET A 802 51.14 7.62 31.56
N SER A 803 50.74 7.39 32.81
CA SER A 803 50.75 6.05 33.37
C SER A 803 49.62 5.23 32.76
N LEU A 804 49.97 4.30 31.86
CA LEU A 804 49.01 3.38 31.24
C LEU A 804 48.23 2.62 32.33
N PRO A 805 46.89 2.73 32.42
CA PRO A 805 46.10 1.67 33.02
C PRO A 805 46.41 0.36 32.27
N ASN A 806 46.47 -0.77 33.00
CA ASN A 806 46.82 -2.11 32.49
C ASN A 806 45.92 -2.65 31.35
N HIS A 807 45.04 -1.84 30.75
CA HIS A 807 43.97 -2.22 29.81
C HIS A 807 43.95 -1.43 28.49
N PHE A 808 45.05 -0.80 28.06
CA PHE A 808 45.13 -0.24 26.69
C PHE A 808 45.27 -1.37 25.64
N VAL A 809 44.14 -1.72 25.03
CA VAL A 809 44.07 -2.74 23.98
C VAL A 809 44.07 -2.02 22.61
N PRO A 810 45.04 -2.31 21.72
CA PRO A 810 45.00 -1.82 20.35
C PRO A 810 43.71 -2.24 19.64
N LEU A 811 43.22 -1.43 18.72
CA LEU A 811 42.07 -1.78 17.89
C LEU A 811 42.34 -3.07 17.12
N ASN A 812 41.32 -3.91 16.99
CA ASN A 812 41.43 -5.16 16.26
C ASN A 812 41.21 -4.95 14.76
N LYS A 813 42.23 -5.27 13.95
CA LYS A 813 42.14 -5.09 12.50
C LYS A 813 41.11 -6.01 11.83
N SER A 814 40.80 -7.17 12.41
CA SER A 814 39.83 -8.11 11.84
C SER A 814 38.37 -7.68 12.01
N GLU A 815 38.11 -6.70 12.87
CA GLU A 815 36.76 -6.20 13.18
C GLU A 815 36.34 -5.02 12.30
N THR A 816 37.21 -4.57 11.40
CA THR A 816 36.94 -3.43 10.52
C THR A 816 37.14 -3.75 9.05
N ARG A 817 36.24 -3.24 8.20
CA ARG A 817 36.35 -3.29 6.73
C ARG A 817 37.23 -2.18 6.15
N PHE A 818 37.51 -1.13 6.91
CA PHE A 818 38.32 0.00 6.47
C PHE A 818 39.80 -0.39 6.49
N SER A 819 40.66 0.29 5.72
CA SER A 819 42.12 0.16 5.81
C SER A 819 42.66 0.93 7.02
N SER A 820 43.80 0.50 7.60
CA SER A 820 44.45 1.27 8.68
C SER A 820 45.00 2.62 8.18
N ASN A 821 45.18 2.75 6.87
CA ASN A 821 45.67 3.96 6.22
C ASN A 821 44.53 4.83 5.67
N ASP A 822 43.27 4.41 5.81
CA ASP A 822 42.14 5.26 5.46
C ASP A 822 42.10 6.47 6.39
N THR A 823 41.82 7.64 5.81
CA THR A 823 41.65 8.86 6.61
C THR A 823 40.37 8.77 7.43
N VAL A 824 40.32 9.46 8.56
CA VAL A 824 39.07 9.56 9.34
C VAL A 824 37.95 10.15 8.48
N ASN A 825 38.24 11.08 7.57
CA ASN A 825 37.26 11.59 6.60
C ASN A 825 36.65 10.47 5.75
N SER A 826 37.47 9.55 5.21
CA SER A 826 36.97 8.41 4.44
C SER A 826 36.10 7.45 5.26
N ILE A 827 36.37 7.33 6.57
CA ILE A 827 35.57 6.52 7.49
C ILE A 827 34.24 7.25 7.83
N VAL A 828 34.29 8.57 8.06
CA VAL A 828 33.13 9.45 8.30
C VAL A 828 32.20 9.50 7.08
N GLU A 829 32.74 9.53 5.86
CA GLU A 829 31.96 9.46 4.60
C GLU A 829 31.13 8.16 4.50
N LYS A 830 31.49 7.16 5.30
CA LYS A 830 30.77 5.89 5.45
C LYS A 830 30.11 5.75 6.82
N MET A 831 29.91 6.86 7.53
CA MET A 831 29.20 6.93 8.81
C MET A 831 29.80 5.98 9.86
N PHE A 832 31.11 5.71 9.84
CA PHE A 832 31.74 4.69 10.69
C PHE A 832 31.02 3.32 10.67
N VAL A 833 30.16 3.03 9.68
CA VAL A 833 29.36 1.80 9.65
C VAL A 833 30.22 0.68 9.07
N GLU A 834 30.36 -0.39 9.85
CA GLU A 834 31.02 -1.63 9.40
C GLU A 834 30.05 -2.43 8.54
N THR A 835 28.91 -2.84 9.11
CA THR A 835 27.85 -3.55 8.40
C THR A 835 26.48 -3.18 8.97
N CYS A 836 25.45 -3.14 8.12
CA CYS A 836 24.05 -3.14 8.57
C CYS A 836 23.43 -4.47 8.14
N SER A 837 23.15 -5.35 9.10
CA SER A 837 22.50 -6.63 8.88
C SER A 837 20.99 -6.48 8.98
N SER A 838 20.27 -7.13 8.08
CA SER A 838 18.81 -7.15 8.06
C SER A 838 18.30 -8.58 8.04
N ASN A 839 17.23 -8.85 8.80
CA ASN A 839 16.47 -10.10 8.70
C ASN A 839 15.01 -9.77 8.36
N VAL A 840 14.50 -10.38 7.30
CA VAL A 840 13.13 -10.15 6.78
C VAL A 840 12.29 -11.37 7.07
N SER A 841 11.19 -11.20 7.79
CA SER A 841 10.28 -12.26 8.22
C SER A 841 8.99 -12.23 7.41
N TYR A 842 8.89 -13.12 6.42
CA TYR A 842 7.67 -13.24 5.62
C TYR A 842 6.46 -13.68 6.45
N ASN A 843 6.66 -14.49 7.49
CA ASN A 843 5.56 -14.90 8.37
C ASN A 843 4.96 -13.72 9.12
N GLN A 844 5.80 -12.83 9.68
CA GLN A 844 5.32 -11.62 10.35
C GLN A 844 4.64 -10.68 9.36
N PHE A 845 5.18 -10.54 8.14
CA PHE A 845 4.51 -9.77 7.09
C PHE A 845 3.11 -10.32 6.76
N PHE A 846 2.96 -11.64 6.65
CA PHE A 846 1.67 -12.30 6.44
C PHE A 846 0.70 -12.08 7.61
N GLU A 847 1.18 -12.20 8.84
CA GLU A 847 0.38 -11.96 10.06
C GLU A 847 -0.07 -10.50 10.18
N GLU A 848 0.74 -9.54 9.72
CA GLU A 848 0.36 -8.12 9.69
C GLU A 848 -0.61 -7.80 8.56
N CYS A 849 -0.42 -8.35 7.36
CA CYS A 849 -1.38 -8.27 6.27
C CYS A 849 -2.74 -8.88 6.69
N ASN A 850 -2.72 -9.99 7.44
CA ASN A 850 -3.88 -10.71 7.97
C ASN A 850 -5.05 -10.77 6.96
N PRO A 851 -4.92 -11.56 5.87
CA PRO A 851 -5.98 -11.64 4.86
C PRO A 851 -7.22 -12.34 5.41
N ASP A 852 -8.38 -11.68 5.40
CA ASP A 852 -9.64 -12.27 5.86
C ASP A 852 -10.14 -13.39 4.93
N TYR A 853 -9.80 -13.31 3.63
CA TYR A 853 -10.07 -14.34 2.66
C TYR A 853 -9.09 -14.29 1.48
N CYS A 854 -8.97 -15.40 0.76
CA CYS A 854 -8.32 -15.47 -0.55
C CYS A 854 -9.32 -15.93 -1.60
N SER A 855 -9.37 -15.25 -2.73
CA SER A 855 -10.12 -15.67 -3.92
C SER A 855 -9.16 -16.25 -4.96
N VAL A 856 -9.49 -17.43 -5.49
CA VAL A 856 -8.71 -18.07 -6.56
C VAL A 856 -9.58 -18.18 -7.79
N THR A 857 -9.12 -17.62 -8.91
CA THR A 857 -9.84 -17.60 -10.18
C THR A 857 -9.09 -18.45 -11.21
N VAL A 858 -9.72 -19.54 -11.65
CA VAL A 858 -9.14 -20.49 -12.60
C VAL A 858 -10.03 -20.72 -13.80
N LEU A 859 -9.40 -21.00 -14.95
CA LEU A 859 -10.06 -21.41 -16.18
C LEU A 859 -10.30 -22.92 -16.12
N GLU A 860 -11.55 -23.33 -15.95
CA GLU A 860 -11.93 -24.74 -15.98
C GLU A 860 -12.68 -25.07 -17.27
N THR A 861 -12.44 -26.27 -17.79
CA THR A 861 -13.23 -26.83 -18.89
C THR A 861 -14.60 -27.22 -18.36
N GLY A 862 -15.65 -27.02 -19.18
CA GLY A 862 -17.00 -27.42 -18.82
C GLY A 862 -17.06 -28.90 -18.41
N SER A 863 -17.51 -29.17 -17.18
CA SER A 863 -17.55 -30.54 -16.67
C SER A 863 -18.39 -31.44 -17.57
N PHE A 864 -18.08 -32.73 -17.62
CA PHE A 864 -18.83 -33.73 -18.39
C PHE A 864 -20.34 -33.70 -18.08
N ILE A 865 -20.69 -33.35 -16.84
CA ILE A 865 -22.08 -33.18 -16.39
C ILE A 865 -22.74 -31.98 -17.07
N ILE A 866 -22.04 -30.85 -17.19
CA ILE A 866 -22.55 -29.65 -17.88
C ILE A 866 -22.74 -29.95 -19.38
N VAL A 867 -21.80 -30.67 -20.00
CA VAL A 867 -21.91 -31.08 -21.41
C VAL A 867 -23.13 -31.98 -21.61
N ILE A 868 -23.31 -33.02 -20.78
CA ILE A 868 -24.47 -33.92 -20.87
C ILE A 868 -25.78 -33.18 -20.61
N THR A 869 -25.85 -32.35 -19.57
CA THR A 869 -27.09 -31.64 -19.22
C THR A 869 -27.48 -30.64 -20.29
N THR A 870 -26.51 -29.95 -20.92
CA THR A 870 -26.71 -29.05 -22.06
C THR A 870 -27.21 -29.82 -23.29
N ILE A 871 -26.62 -30.99 -23.59
CA ILE A 871 -27.08 -31.86 -24.69
C ILE A 871 -28.49 -32.36 -24.44
N LEU A 872 -28.80 -32.86 -23.24
CA LEU A 872 -30.14 -33.37 -22.90
C LEU A 872 -31.19 -32.25 -22.93
N GLY A 873 -30.84 -31.04 -22.50
CA GLY A 873 -31.70 -29.86 -22.58
C GLY A 873 -31.98 -29.44 -24.02
N LEU A 874 -30.94 -29.28 -24.85
CA LEU A 874 -31.08 -28.86 -26.24
C LEU A 874 -31.70 -29.93 -27.14
N TYR A 875 -31.47 -31.22 -26.85
CA TYR A 875 -32.02 -32.34 -27.61
C TYR A 875 -33.55 -32.26 -27.74
N GLY A 876 -34.24 -31.86 -26.67
CA GLY A 876 -35.69 -31.69 -26.67
C GLY A 876 -36.19 -30.61 -27.63
N GLY A 877 -35.60 -29.42 -27.57
CA GLY A 877 -35.95 -28.31 -28.45
C GLY A 877 -35.59 -28.61 -29.90
N LEU A 878 -34.39 -29.15 -30.13
CA LEU A 878 -33.87 -29.51 -31.43
C LEU A 878 -34.72 -30.59 -32.13
N THR A 879 -35.10 -31.65 -31.42
CA THR A 879 -35.97 -32.70 -31.98
C THR A 879 -37.36 -32.18 -32.31
N THR A 880 -37.93 -31.30 -31.48
CA THR A 880 -39.24 -30.70 -31.73
C THR A 880 -39.21 -29.75 -32.93
N PHE A 881 -38.19 -28.91 -33.02
CA PHE A 881 -37.98 -27.99 -34.13
C PHE A 881 -37.75 -28.72 -35.46
N LEU A 882 -36.85 -29.72 -35.47
CA LEU A 882 -36.57 -30.52 -36.67
C LEU A 882 -37.80 -31.32 -37.12
N LYS A 883 -38.63 -31.83 -36.20
CA LYS A 883 -39.90 -32.49 -36.56
C LYS A 883 -40.92 -31.55 -37.19
N LEU A 884 -40.84 -30.25 -36.93
CA LEU A 884 -41.72 -29.26 -37.53
C LEU A 884 -41.20 -28.77 -38.89
N VAL A 885 -39.90 -28.52 -38.98
CA VAL A 885 -39.26 -27.90 -40.15
C VAL A 885 -38.96 -28.92 -41.26
N VAL A 886 -38.53 -30.14 -40.93
CA VAL A 886 -38.12 -31.14 -41.94
C VAL A 886 -39.26 -31.55 -42.87
N PRO A 887 -40.49 -31.84 -42.40
CA PRO A 887 -41.62 -32.11 -43.29
C PRO A 887 -41.94 -30.93 -44.20
N PHE A 888 -41.88 -29.70 -43.66
CA PHE A 888 -42.13 -28.49 -44.43
C PHE A 888 -41.10 -28.28 -45.54
N LEU A 889 -39.80 -28.49 -45.24
CA LEU A 889 -38.71 -28.37 -46.23
C LEU A 889 -38.77 -29.47 -47.29
N VAL A 890 -38.98 -30.73 -46.90
CA VAL A 890 -39.06 -31.85 -47.83
C VAL A 890 -40.30 -31.73 -48.71
N PHE A 891 -41.44 -31.29 -48.16
CA PHE A 891 -42.65 -31.06 -48.93
C PHE A 891 -42.50 -29.88 -49.91
N SER A 892 -41.93 -28.76 -49.45
CA SER A 892 -41.72 -27.56 -50.27
C SER A 892 -40.75 -27.84 -51.42
N THR A 893 -39.69 -28.59 -51.17
CA THR A 893 -38.72 -29.01 -52.20
C THR A 893 -39.36 -29.98 -53.20
N TYR A 894 -40.13 -30.98 -52.77
CA TYR A 894 -40.88 -31.85 -53.69
C TYR A 894 -41.91 -31.09 -54.53
N LYS A 895 -42.59 -30.08 -53.96
CA LYS A 895 -43.54 -29.21 -54.67
C LYS A 895 -42.83 -28.34 -55.72
N LEU A 896 -41.64 -27.84 -55.41
CA LEU A 896 -40.78 -27.09 -56.34
C LEU A 896 -40.23 -27.98 -57.46
N VAL A 897 -39.73 -29.17 -57.13
CA VAL A 897 -39.23 -30.16 -58.10
C VAL A 897 -40.36 -30.65 -59.02
N ARG A 898 -41.58 -30.82 -58.51
CA ARG A 898 -42.76 -31.17 -59.32
C ARG A 898 -43.14 -30.04 -60.30
N LYS A 899 -43.07 -28.78 -59.85
CA LYS A 899 -43.25 -27.60 -60.74
C LYS A 899 -42.16 -27.53 -61.81
N TYR A 900 -40.91 -27.81 -61.48
CA TYR A 900 -39.81 -27.86 -62.45
C TYR A 900 -39.93 -29.03 -63.43
N LYS A 901 -40.28 -30.24 -62.96
CA LYS A 901 -40.53 -31.41 -63.84
C LYS A 901 -41.72 -31.19 -64.76
N GLN A 902 -42.81 -30.56 -64.31
CA GLN A 902 -43.94 -30.22 -65.17
C GLN A 902 -43.55 -29.19 -66.25
N ARG A 903 -42.75 -28.17 -65.91
CA ARG A 903 -42.21 -27.22 -66.90
C ARG A 903 -41.23 -27.88 -67.87
N ALA A 904 -40.39 -28.81 -67.41
CA ALA A 904 -39.49 -29.58 -68.26
C ALA A 904 -40.24 -30.54 -69.19
N HIS A 905 -41.35 -31.15 -68.74
CA HIS A 905 -42.17 -32.04 -69.57
C HIS A 905 -42.94 -31.28 -70.66
N VAL A 906 -43.42 -30.06 -70.37
CA VAL A 906 -43.99 -29.16 -71.37
C VAL A 906 -42.93 -28.67 -72.37
N GLY A 907 -41.72 -28.37 -71.91
CA GLY A 907 -40.59 -28.02 -72.80
C GLY A 907 -40.13 -29.18 -73.69
N ILE A 908 -40.13 -30.42 -73.19
CA ILE A 908 -39.77 -31.63 -73.95
C ILE A 908 -40.88 -32.02 -74.94
N GLN A 909 -42.17 -31.82 -74.62
CA GLN A 909 -43.25 -32.01 -75.59
C GLN A 909 -43.21 -30.99 -76.72
N GLN A 910 -42.85 -29.73 -76.44
CA GLN A 910 -42.63 -28.72 -77.48
C GLN A 910 -41.43 -29.05 -78.39
N PHE A 911 -40.36 -29.63 -77.84
CA PHE A 911 -39.20 -30.07 -78.62
C PHE A 911 -39.49 -31.33 -79.47
N LEU A 912 -40.27 -32.28 -78.95
CA LEU A 912 -40.69 -33.49 -79.69
C LEU A 912 -41.71 -33.19 -80.80
N GLN A 913 -42.51 -32.11 -80.67
CA GLN A 913 -43.45 -31.68 -81.71
C GLN A 913 -42.76 -30.92 -82.86
N GLN A 914 -41.56 -30.37 -82.64
CA GLN A 914 -40.72 -29.79 -83.71
C GLN A 914 -39.87 -30.84 -84.44
N ALA A 915 -39.64 -32.02 -83.87
CA ALA A 915 -38.79 -33.07 -84.44
C ALA A 915 -39.52 -34.05 -85.38
N GLN A 916 -40.84 -33.93 -85.58
CA GLN A 916 -41.64 -34.83 -86.45
C GLN A 916 -42.07 -34.22 -87.80
N LEU A 917 -41.55 -33.06 -88.20
CA LEU A 917 -41.78 -32.46 -89.52
C LEU A 917 -40.47 -32.34 -90.32
N GLN A 918 -39.98 -33.45 -90.85
CA GLN A 918 -39.06 -33.54 -91.99
C GLN A 918 -38.97 -35.03 -92.35
N GLN A 919 -39.50 -35.48 -93.48
CA GLN A 919 -38.85 -35.57 -94.80
C GLN A 919 -39.88 -36.14 -95.83
N PRO A 920 -39.57 -36.36 -97.13
CA PRO A 920 -39.12 -35.42 -98.18
C PRO A 920 -39.90 -35.62 -99.52
N VAL A 921 -39.98 -34.65 -100.43
CA VAL A 921 -40.34 -34.90 -101.86
C VAL A 921 -39.62 -33.91 -102.81
N PRO A 922 -39.11 -34.33 -104.01
CA PRO A 922 -38.22 -33.58 -104.94
C PRO A 922 -39.00 -33.08 -106.21
N PRO A 923 -38.42 -32.71 -107.39
CA PRO A 923 -37.10 -32.17 -107.81
C PRO A 923 -37.19 -30.89 -108.72
N GLN A 924 -36.03 -30.47 -109.30
CA GLN A 924 -35.78 -29.59 -110.48
C GLN A 924 -35.74 -28.06 -110.25
N ALA A 925 -34.95 -27.23 -110.94
CA ALA A 925 -33.64 -27.29 -111.61
C ALA A 925 -33.32 -25.85 -112.10
N SER A 926 -32.03 -25.51 -112.18
CA SER A 926 -31.38 -24.56 -113.11
C SER A 926 -31.02 -23.11 -112.70
N LEU A 927 -29.69 -22.94 -112.55
CA LEU A 927 -28.77 -21.94 -113.15
C LEU A 927 -28.40 -20.62 -112.41
N PRO A 928 -27.15 -20.09 -112.64
CA PRO A 928 -26.34 -19.23 -111.76
C PRO A 928 -26.25 -17.77 -112.29
N PRO A 929 -25.52 -16.78 -111.70
CA PRO A 929 -24.03 -16.70 -111.68
C PRO A 929 -23.36 -15.91 -110.51
N ARG A 930 -22.22 -16.39 -110.00
CA ARG A 930 -20.87 -15.76 -109.92
C ARG A 930 -20.02 -16.40 -108.83
#